data_AF-A0A8T4T136-F1
#
_entry.id   AF-A0A8T4T136-F1
#
_cell.length_a   1.000
_cell.length_b   1.000
_cell.length_c   1.000
_cell.angle_alpha   90.00
_cell.angle_beta   90.00
_cell.angle_gamma   90.00
#
_symmetry.space_group_name_H-M   'P 1'
#
loop_
_entity.id
_entity.type
_entity.pdbx_description
1 polymer ?
#
loop_
_entity_poly.entity_id
_entity_poly.type
_entity_poly.pdbx_seq_one_letter_code
_entity_poly.pdbx_strand_id
1 'polypeptide(L)'
;LEVLKTAEKLLSKDFKVTRAPFGYYKSFETRVKGHPLSELSRSFKAEEAEEKYDYKQLLKEISKTKLDRSKLKENDHRIIGKNMDLFSFSEVAPGMVFWHHKGLIIKNQLIEYWREQHNKGGYLEVSTPMIMDKKLWQISGHWEKYRENIFLTDYEKRNFAVKPMNCPGGILLYKLEPKSYKDLPLKVAELGIVHRQELSGVLGGLFRVIQFTQDDAHIYCLDEKSEILTQNGWKNMNEIKLGEIAVSYNKEKDICELKPILKIIKYNYSGEMYRLRNNDGLDCLITPEHRVLCKIRTTFKNRIQGLSNWKFIRAEELPTGIYIPTPKKIETISKCNIDDELISILGWVITDGYKKDQKYIEISQATTNPNKPHLYKKMIETIKKRFPKFKIYLKKKRKGHKESANFYLGIKASKEIKDWLNNDIHRIPRTLLETCSSNQLEKLFESLIEGDGTTTKNSKNGYKQIRFYPGYNEGLADDFQELCTRLGISSTKIYIPQNNQIFILVSLKRDKHYARKILKENYYGKVWDITIDGGAFVARRNGKTFITGNCTEEQIEGEVKKISNLTEKIYGTFGLKYNIELSTRPEKRIGTDKTWDKAESALENVLKKKKIKFKTNKGDGAFYGPKIDFHIKDSLNRTWQCGTIQVDFSMPERFDLTYEKDDKKHRPVIIHRTIYGSLERFIGI
;
A
#
# COMPACT_ATOMS: atom_id res chain seq x y z
N LEU A 1 12.19 18.61 -65.02
CA LEU A 1 12.39 19.93 -65.67
C LEU A 1 11.16 20.39 -66.47
N GLU A 2 10.49 19.49 -67.20
CA GLU A 2 9.39 19.84 -68.12
C GLU A 2 8.23 20.60 -67.50
N VAL A 3 7.81 20.24 -66.28
CA VAL A 3 6.73 20.93 -65.53
C VAL A 3 6.94 22.46 -65.50
N LEU A 4 8.18 22.92 -65.37
CA LEU A 4 8.51 24.35 -65.40
C LEU A 4 8.40 24.96 -66.81
N LYS A 5 8.78 24.22 -67.87
CA LYS A 5 8.57 24.65 -69.28
C LYS A 5 7.07 24.72 -69.60
N THR A 6 6.28 23.78 -69.10
CA THR A 6 4.82 23.75 -69.30
C THR A 6 4.14 24.88 -68.54
N ALA A 7 4.51 25.12 -67.28
CA ALA A 7 4.00 26.25 -66.49
C ALA A 7 4.36 27.61 -67.13
N GLU A 8 5.61 27.77 -67.59
CA GLU A 8 6.07 28.94 -68.34
C GLU A 8 5.26 29.15 -69.63
N LYS A 9 5.04 28.10 -70.43
CA LYS A 9 4.24 28.13 -71.66
C LYS A 9 2.75 28.46 -71.42
N LEU A 10 2.21 28.13 -70.25
CA LEU A 10 0.84 28.49 -69.86
C LEU A 10 0.76 29.92 -69.35
N LEU A 11 1.62 30.31 -68.40
CA LEU A 11 1.60 31.63 -67.76
C LEU A 11 2.02 32.77 -68.70
N SER A 12 2.85 32.50 -69.72
CA SER A 12 3.28 33.50 -70.71
C SER A 12 2.18 33.98 -71.66
N LYS A 13 0.94 33.47 -71.54
CA LYS A 13 -0.23 33.98 -72.26
C LYS A 13 -0.74 35.28 -71.66
N ASP A 14 -0.80 35.33 -70.32
CA ASP A 14 -1.48 36.38 -69.56
C ASP A 14 -0.51 37.25 -68.75
N PHE A 15 0.74 36.79 -68.55
CA PHE A 15 1.76 37.46 -67.75
C PHE A 15 3.13 37.49 -68.43
N LYS A 16 3.91 38.54 -68.19
CA LYS A 16 5.30 38.64 -68.64
C LYS A 16 6.22 37.79 -67.74
N VAL A 17 6.47 36.55 -68.13
CA VAL A 17 7.32 35.60 -67.40
C VAL A 17 8.80 35.84 -67.71
N THR A 18 9.65 35.82 -66.67
CA THR A 18 11.12 35.86 -66.79
C THR A 18 11.77 34.81 -65.89
N ARG A 19 12.77 34.09 -66.41
CA ARG A 19 13.60 33.18 -65.61
C ARG A 19 14.70 33.95 -64.88
N ALA A 20 14.93 33.63 -63.61
CA ALA A 20 16.14 34.06 -62.92
C ALA A 20 17.37 33.32 -63.46
N PRO A 21 18.52 33.98 -63.66
CA PRO A 21 19.71 33.35 -64.28
C PRO A 21 20.51 32.43 -63.34
N PHE A 22 20.14 32.36 -62.05
CA PHE A 22 20.79 31.50 -61.05
C PHE A 22 19.85 30.38 -60.58
N GLY A 23 20.42 29.20 -60.29
CA GLY A 23 19.68 27.94 -60.19
C GLY A 23 18.61 27.87 -59.11
N TYR A 24 17.66 26.93 -59.30
CA TYR A 24 16.55 26.67 -58.38
C TYR A 24 17.01 25.95 -57.09
N TYR A 25 17.68 26.66 -56.18
CA TYR A 25 18.14 26.13 -54.88
C TYR A 25 17.00 25.85 -53.84
N LYS A 26 15.77 25.61 -54.29
CA LYS A 26 14.62 25.31 -53.43
C LYS A 26 13.76 24.20 -54.05
N SER A 27 13.74 23.04 -53.39
CA SER A 27 12.77 22.00 -53.66
C SER A 27 11.40 22.37 -53.08
N PHE A 28 10.35 22.03 -53.81
CA PHE A 28 8.98 22.06 -53.28
C PHE A 28 8.64 20.69 -52.71
N GLU A 29 7.98 20.65 -51.55
CA GLU A 29 7.47 19.44 -50.92
C GLU A 29 5.95 19.54 -50.80
N THR A 30 5.22 18.83 -51.67
CA THR A 30 3.76 18.72 -51.57
C THR A 30 3.39 17.53 -50.69
N ARG A 31 2.62 17.76 -49.63
CA ARG A 31 2.16 16.72 -48.69
C ARG A 31 0.66 16.50 -48.85
N VAL A 32 0.25 15.26 -49.09
CA VAL A 32 -1.16 14.87 -49.14
C VAL A 32 -1.47 14.01 -47.92
N LYS A 33 -2.47 14.41 -47.12
CA LYS A 33 -2.94 13.63 -45.97
C LYS A 33 -3.96 12.60 -46.44
N GLY A 34 -3.60 11.32 -46.38
CA GLY A 34 -4.49 10.20 -46.70
C GLY A 34 -5.56 9.98 -45.62
N HIS A 35 -6.64 9.26 -45.97
CA HIS A 35 -7.67 8.88 -45.01
C HIS A 35 -7.13 7.83 -44.00
N PRO A 36 -7.39 7.94 -42.68
CA PRO A 36 -6.69 7.16 -41.65
C PRO A 36 -6.76 5.63 -41.73
N LEU A 37 -7.66 5.09 -42.56
CA LEU A 37 -7.93 3.65 -42.70
C LEU A 37 -7.62 3.08 -44.09
N SER A 38 -7.10 3.88 -45.04
CA SER A 38 -6.97 3.42 -46.44
C SER A 38 -5.67 3.79 -47.15
N GLU A 39 -4.99 4.89 -46.81
CA GLU A 39 -3.78 5.31 -47.54
C GLU A 39 -2.69 5.90 -46.62
N LEU A 40 -1.44 5.55 -46.91
CA LEU A 40 -0.28 6.23 -46.35
C LEU A 40 -0.23 7.67 -46.86
N SER A 41 -0.13 8.65 -45.95
CA SER A 41 0.11 10.05 -46.34
C SER A 41 1.47 10.17 -47.02
N ARG A 42 1.51 10.74 -48.23
CA ARG A 42 2.74 10.86 -49.04
C ARG A 42 3.22 12.30 -49.11
N SER A 43 4.53 12.48 -49.13
CA SER A 43 5.18 13.69 -49.62
C SER A 43 5.87 13.42 -50.96
N PHE A 44 5.65 14.31 -51.92
CA PHE A 44 6.27 14.22 -53.23
C PHE A 44 7.48 15.17 -53.29
N LYS A 45 8.61 14.64 -53.77
CA LYS A 45 9.82 15.38 -54.14
C LYS A 45 10.03 15.25 -55.65
N ALA A 46 10.97 16.03 -56.20
CA ALA A 46 11.54 15.72 -57.52
C ALA A 46 12.24 14.35 -57.48
N GLU A 47 12.18 13.62 -58.59
CA GLU A 47 12.57 12.21 -58.68
C GLU A 47 14.04 11.97 -58.29
N GLU A 48 14.24 11.25 -57.18
CA GLU A 48 15.42 10.43 -56.95
C GLU A 48 15.28 9.19 -57.87
N ALA A 49 16.37 8.70 -58.47
CA ALA A 49 16.30 7.67 -59.51
C ALA A 49 15.71 6.34 -58.99
N GLU A 50 14.90 5.65 -59.80
CA GLU A 50 14.34 4.33 -59.43
C GLU A 50 15.45 3.33 -59.12
N GLU A 51 15.52 2.90 -57.85
CA GLU A 51 16.46 1.89 -57.37
C GLU A 51 16.02 0.50 -57.86
N LYS A 52 16.51 0.11 -59.05
CA LYS A 52 16.19 -1.19 -59.67
C LYS A 52 16.95 -2.32 -58.99
N TYR A 53 16.22 -3.22 -58.32
CA TYR A 53 16.76 -4.40 -57.63
C TYR A 53 16.29 -5.72 -58.27
N ASP A 54 17.15 -6.75 -58.27
CA ASP A 54 16.74 -8.13 -58.58
C ASP A 54 16.36 -8.89 -57.30
N TYR A 55 15.06 -9.13 -57.14
CA TYR A 55 14.52 -9.90 -56.03
C TYR A 55 15.04 -11.35 -55.96
N LYS A 56 15.46 -11.95 -57.09
CA LYS A 56 16.02 -13.31 -57.12
C LYS A 56 17.45 -13.33 -56.59
N GLN A 57 18.26 -12.34 -56.94
CA GLN A 57 19.59 -12.16 -56.36
C GLN A 57 19.50 -11.91 -54.85
N LEU A 58 18.69 -10.93 -54.42
CA LEU A 58 18.53 -10.60 -52.99
C LEU A 58 18.05 -11.82 -52.16
N LEU A 59 17.09 -12.60 -52.70
CA LEU A 59 16.64 -13.84 -52.07
C LEU A 59 17.77 -14.87 -51.90
N LYS A 60 18.65 -15.00 -52.91
CA LYS A 60 19.82 -15.91 -52.89
C LYS A 60 20.94 -15.44 -51.95
N GLU A 61 21.01 -14.16 -51.63
CA GLU A 61 21.91 -13.60 -50.63
C GLU A 61 21.37 -13.87 -49.22
N ILE A 62 20.09 -13.58 -48.99
CA ILE A 62 19.37 -13.81 -47.73
C ILE A 62 19.29 -15.29 -47.34
N SER A 63 19.15 -16.21 -48.29
CA SER A 63 18.88 -17.63 -48.02
C SER A 63 20.09 -18.46 -47.54
N LYS A 64 21.26 -17.86 -47.29
CA LYS A 64 22.52 -18.59 -47.05
C LYS A 64 22.75 -19.09 -45.61
N THR A 65 21.92 -18.70 -44.65
CA THR A 65 22.18 -18.94 -43.22
C THR A 65 21.91 -20.39 -42.79
N LYS A 66 22.97 -21.18 -42.60
CA LYS A 66 22.92 -22.45 -41.85
C LYS A 66 23.68 -22.31 -40.54
N LEU A 67 23.02 -22.66 -39.43
CA LEU A 67 23.67 -22.83 -38.12
C LEU A 67 24.79 -23.87 -38.22
N ASP A 68 26.03 -23.46 -37.98
CA ASP A 68 27.14 -24.39 -37.77
C ASP A 68 26.89 -25.22 -36.50
N ARG A 69 26.91 -26.54 -36.65
CA ARG A 69 26.68 -27.52 -35.59
C ARG A 69 27.99 -28.17 -35.10
N SER A 70 29.11 -27.97 -35.79
CA SER A 70 30.37 -28.70 -35.55
C SER A 70 30.97 -28.54 -34.15
N LYS A 71 30.61 -27.45 -33.45
CA LYS A 71 31.13 -27.09 -32.12
C LYS A 71 30.06 -27.13 -31.02
N LEU A 72 28.86 -27.66 -31.30
CA LEU A 72 27.71 -27.62 -30.41
C LEU A 72 27.40 -28.99 -29.82
N LYS A 73 27.12 -29.06 -28.51
CA LYS A 73 26.66 -30.28 -27.84
C LYS A 73 25.18 -30.51 -28.12
N GLU A 74 24.72 -31.76 -28.08
CA GLU A 74 23.32 -32.11 -28.35
C GLU A 74 22.32 -31.42 -27.41
N ASN A 75 22.74 -31.13 -26.18
CA ASN A 75 21.96 -30.39 -25.18
C ASN A 75 22.09 -28.85 -25.28
N ASP A 76 22.66 -28.33 -26.37
CA ASP A 76 22.63 -26.90 -26.68
C ASP A 76 21.24 -26.47 -27.15
N HIS A 77 20.71 -25.38 -26.58
CA HIS A 77 19.36 -24.89 -26.86
C HIS A 77 19.12 -24.55 -28.33
N ARG A 78 20.17 -24.25 -29.12
CA ARG A 78 20.08 -24.03 -30.57
C ARG A 78 19.90 -25.33 -31.35
N ILE A 79 20.42 -26.46 -30.86
CA ILE A 79 20.13 -27.79 -31.43
C ILE A 79 18.72 -28.21 -31.03
N ILE A 80 18.38 -28.15 -29.73
CA ILE A 80 17.06 -28.51 -29.21
C ILE A 80 15.97 -27.69 -29.90
N GLY A 81 16.09 -26.36 -29.93
CA GLY A 81 15.11 -25.45 -30.51
C GLY A 81 14.88 -25.65 -32.01
N LYS A 82 15.91 -26.08 -32.75
CA LYS A 82 15.77 -26.47 -34.16
C LYS A 82 15.15 -27.86 -34.34
N ASN A 83 15.55 -28.84 -33.52
CA ASN A 83 15.07 -30.22 -33.63
C ASN A 83 13.60 -30.34 -33.18
N MET A 84 13.17 -29.53 -32.21
CA MET A 84 11.80 -29.50 -31.70
C MET A 84 10.87 -28.50 -32.43
N ASP A 85 11.42 -27.69 -33.35
CA ASP A 85 10.70 -26.64 -34.09
C ASP A 85 10.10 -25.56 -33.16
N LEU A 86 10.97 -24.93 -32.37
CA LEU A 86 10.62 -23.90 -31.38
C LEU A 86 10.97 -22.48 -31.85
N PHE A 87 12.14 -22.28 -32.44
CA PHE A 87 12.60 -20.97 -32.91
C PHE A 87 13.69 -21.08 -33.99
N SER A 88 13.89 -19.98 -34.71
CA SER A 88 15.01 -19.78 -35.63
C SER A 88 15.56 -18.34 -35.55
N PHE A 89 16.65 -18.11 -36.27
CA PHE A 89 17.30 -16.82 -36.48
C PHE A 89 17.60 -16.68 -37.98
N SER A 90 17.66 -15.45 -38.47
CA SER A 90 17.97 -15.13 -39.88
C SER A 90 18.75 -13.81 -39.95
N GLU A 91 19.66 -13.68 -40.93
CA GLU A 91 20.46 -12.46 -41.12
C GLU A 91 19.63 -11.25 -41.56
N VAL A 92 18.36 -11.42 -41.93
CA VAL A 92 17.43 -10.28 -42.16
C VAL A 92 17.06 -9.55 -40.86
N ALA A 93 17.23 -10.21 -39.70
CA ALA A 93 17.01 -9.64 -38.38
C ALA A 93 18.00 -10.27 -37.37
N PRO A 94 19.31 -9.93 -37.45
CA PRO A 94 20.35 -10.58 -36.66
C PRO A 94 20.06 -10.49 -35.16
N GLY A 95 20.18 -11.62 -34.46
CA GLY A 95 19.91 -11.69 -33.03
C GLY A 95 18.46 -11.42 -32.61
N MET A 96 17.50 -11.35 -33.54
CA MET A 96 16.06 -11.28 -33.25
C MET A 96 15.43 -12.67 -33.47
N VAL A 97 14.57 -13.09 -32.54
CA VAL A 97 14.07 -14.47 -32.49
C VAL A 97 12.82 -14.64 -33.37
N PHE A 98 12.91 -15.50 -34.38
CA PHE A 98 11.75 -15.99 -35.12
C PHE A 98 11.12 -17.15 -34.33
N TRP A 99 10.15 -16.84 -33.48
CA TRP A 99 9.41 -17.84 -32.70
C TRP A 99 8.51 -18.68 -33.61
N HIS A 100 8.69 -20.00 -33.60
CA HIS A 100 7.82 -20.95 -34.27
C HIS A 100 6.60 -21.26 -33.40
N HIS A 101 5.58 -21.91 -33.96
CA HIS A 101 4.31 -22.18 -33.26
C HIS A 101 4.50 -22.83 -31.87
N LYS A 102 5.32 -23.88 -31.75
CA LYS A 102 5.57 -24.58 -30.49
C LYS A 102 6.37 -23.74 -29.48
N GLY A 103 7.38 -22.99 -29.94
CA GLY A 103 8.13 -22.08 -29.07
C GLY A 103 7.29 -20.90 -28.59
N LEU A 104 6.35 -20.44 -29.43
CA LEU A 104 5.38 -19.42 -29.05
C LEU A 104 4.39 -19.93 -28.00
N ILE A 105 3.99 -21.21 -28.02
CA ILE A 105 3.22 -21.83 -26.92
C ILE A 105 4.02 -21.75 -25.61
N ILE A 106 5.29 -22.15 -25.59
CA ILE A 106 6.16 -22.06 -24.40
C ILE A 106 6.27 -20.61 -23.91
N LYS A 107 6.54 -19.67 -24.82
CA LYS A 107 6.63 -18.24 -24.49
C LYS A 107 5.32 -17.69 -23.94
N ASN A 108 4.18 -18.08 -24.50
CA ASN A 108 2.85 -17.65 -24.04
C ASN A 108 2.52 -18.23 -22.66
N GLN A 109 2.83 -19.50 -22.37
CA GLN A 109 2.65 -20.08 -21.04
C GLN A 109 3.48 -19.37 -19.96
N LEU A 110 4.72 -18.96 -20.28
CA LEU A 110 5.51 -18.13 -19.36
C LEU A 110 4.92 -16.73 -19.16
N ILE A 111 4.34 -16.12 -20.22
CA ILE A 111 3.65 -14.83 -20.15
C ILE A 111 2.33 -14.93 -19.38
N GLU A 112 1.58 -16.03 -19.50
CA GLU A 112 0.35 -16.29 -18.77
C GLU A 112 0.62 -16.51 -17.28
N TYR A 113 1.61 -17.36 -16.94
CA TYR A 113 2.05 -17.53 -15.55
C TYR A 113 2.61 -16.23 -14.96
N TRP A 114 3.35 -15.45 -15.77
CA TRP A 114 3.78 -14.10 -15.40
C TRP A 114 2.57 -13.21 -15.08
N ARG A 115 1.60 -13.09 -15.99
CA ARG A 115 0.37 -12.30 -15.78
C ARG A 115 -0.36 -12.75 -14.52
N GLU A 116 -0.48 -14.05 -14.29
CA GLU A 116 -1.12 -14.61 -13.09
C GLU A 116 -0.41 -14.16 -11.81
N GLN A 117 0.92 -14.28 -11.73
CA GLN A 117 1.66 -13.90 -10.52
C GLN A 117 1.67 -12.37 -10.30
N HIS A 118 1.75 -11.58 -11.37
CA HIS A 118 1.78 -10.12 -11.30
C HIS A 118 0.40 -9.54 -11.02
N ASN A 119 -0.67 -10.07 -11.61
CA ASN A 119 -2.04 -9.72 -11.24
C ASN A 119 -2.34 -10.08 -9.77
N LYS A 120 -1.85 -11.22 -9.27
CA LYS A 120 -1.93 -11.58 -7.84
C LYS A 120 -1.11 -10.67 -6.93
N GLY A 121 0.00 -10.12 -7.42
CA GLY A 121 0.70 -9.02 -6.75
C GLY A 121 -0.06 -7.68 -6.81
N GLY A 122 -1.07 -7.54 -7.68
CA GLY A 122 -1.83 -6.32 -7.95
C GLY A 122 -1.13 -5.35 -8.91
N TYR A 123 -0.53 -5.87 -10.00
CA TYR A 123 0.25 -5.15 -11.01
C TYR A 123 -0.60 -4.70 -12.19
N LEU A 124 -0.38 -3.48 -12.68
CA LEU A 124 -1.02 -2.98 -13.89
C LEU A 124 -0.08 -3.23 -15.07
N GLU A 125 -0.51 -4.10 -16.00
CA GLU A 125 0.21 -4.31 -17.26
C GLU A 125 -0.02 -3.13 -18.21
N VAL A 126 1.06 -2.60 -18.78
CA VAL A 126 1.04 -1.51 -19.78
C VAL A 126 1.98 -1.83 -20.95
N SER A 127 1.88 -1.06 -22.02
CA SER A 127 2.83 -1.07 -23.13
C SER A 127 3.20 0.34 -23.53
N THR A 128 4.46 0.57 -23.91
CA THR A 128 4.99 1.88 -24.32
C THR A 128 5.60 1.81 -25.73
N PRO A 129 5.54 2.90 -26.54
CA PRO A 129 5.99 2.87 -27.94
C PRO A 129 7.43 2.41 -28.11
N MET A 130 7.72 1.55 -29.10
CA MET A 130 9.09 1.05 -29.32
C MET A 130 10.07 2.13 -29.82
N ILE A 131 9.58 3.16 -30.52
CA ILE A 131 10.39 4.27 -31.06
C ILE A 131 10.05 5.54 -30.28
N MET A 132 11.04 6.19 -29.68
CA MET A 132 10.87 7.41 -28.87
C MET A 132 11.92 8.47 -29.20
N ASP A 133 11.61 9.75 -28.99
CA ASP A 133 12.49 10.89 -29.27
C ASP A 133 13.83 10.78 -28.52
N LYS A 134 14.95 11.03 -29.21
CA LYS A 134 16.32 10.90 -28.67
C LYS A 134 16.52 11.63 -27.34
N LYS A 135 15.83 12.76 -27.13
CA LYS A 135 15.91 13.58 -25.90
C LYS A 135 15.55 12.78 -24.66
N LEU A 136 14.66 11.79 -24.76
CA LEU A 136 14.21 10.98 -23.63
C LEU A 136 15.38 10.21 -22.97
N TRP A 137 16.29 9.67 -23.79
CA TRP A 137 17.47 8.94 -23.35
C TRP A 137 18.55 9.87 -22.79
N GLN A 138 18.64 11.10 -23.31
CA GLN A 138 19.52 12.15 -22.79
C GLN A 138 19.07 12.63 -21.40
N ILE A 139 17.77 12.93 -21.24
CA ILE A 139 17.15 13.30 -19.95
C ILE A 139 17.41 12.20 -18.92
N SER A 140 17.14 10.93 -19.26
CA SER A 140 17.31 9.77 -18.37
C SER A 140 18.75 9.53 -17.88
N GLY A 141 19.75 10.25 -18.40
CA GLY A 141 21.16 10.06 -18.04
C GLY A 141 21.79 8.80 -18.64
N HIS A 142 21.05 8.03 -19.42
CA HIS A 142 21.49 6.77 -20.02
C HIS A 142 22.06 6.92 -21.43
N TRP A 143 21.94 8.09 -22.06
CA TRP A 143 22.44 8.32 -23.43
C TRP A 143 23.92 7.91 -23.59
N GLU A 144 24.83 8.35 -22.73
CA GLU A 144 26.26 7.96 -22.84
C GLU A 144 26.52 6.45 -22.68
N LYS A 145 25.58 5.69 -22.11
CA LYS A 145 25.68 4.22 -22.00
C LYS A 145 25.13 3.48 -23.22
N TYR A 146 24.20 4.07 -23.97
CA TYR A 146 23.53 3.42 -25.11
C TYR A 146 23.85 4.05 -26.47
N ARG A 147 24.41 5.25 -26.55
CA ARG A 147 24.69 6.01 -27.79
C ARG A 147 25.43 5.25 -28.89
N GLU A 148 26.23 4.24 -28.53
CA GLU A 148 27.02 3.40 -29.45
C GLU A 148 26.36 2.04 -29.74
N ASN A 149 25.28 1.73 -29.01
CA ASN A 149 24.64 0.41 -28.94
C ASN A 149 23.09 0.53 -29.07
N ILE A 150 22.59 1.50 -29.83
CA ILE A 150 21.16 1.85 -29.95
C ILE A 150 20.78 2.16 -31.40
N PHE A 151 19.69 1.54 -31.88
CA PHE A 151 19.16 1.85 -33.21
C PHE A 151 18.58 3.27 -33.22
N LEU A 152 19.11 4.13 -34.08
CA LEU A 152 18.60 5.47 -34.36
C LEU A 152 17.75 5.46 -35.63
N THR A 153 16.78 6.37 -35.71
CA THR A 153 15.98 6.62 -36.91
C THR A 153 15.51 8.08 -36.92
N ASP A 154 15.28 8.66 -38.10
CA ASP A 154 14.86 10.05 -38.25
C ASP A 154 13.41 10.16 -38.71
N TYR A 155 12.66 11.05 -38.07
CA TYR A 155 11.27 11.37 -38.42
C TYR A 155 11.03 12.87 -38.26
N GLU A 156 10.44 13.53 -39.26
CA GLU A 156 10.19 14.98 -39.30
C GLU A 156 11.40 15.84 -38.89
N LYS A 157 12.61 15.46 -39.36
CA LYS A 157 13.90 16.12 -39.04
C LYS A 157 14.29 16.07 -37.55
N ARG A 158 13.71 15.16 -36.75
CA ARG A 158 14.15 14.87 -35.37
C ARG A 158 14.73 13.47 -35.29
N ASN A 159 15.77 13.28 -34.49
CA ASN A 159 16.29 11.95 -34.19
C ASN A 159 15.39 11.25 -33.16
N PHE A 160 15.03 10.01 -33.44
CA PHE A 160 14.42 9.06 -32.53
C PHE A 160 15.37 7.89 -32.30
N ALA A 161 15.07 7.05 -31.31
CA ALA A 161 15.75 5.78 -31.10
C ALA A 161 14.75 4.68 -30.74
N VAL A 162 15.09 3.44 -31.10
CA VAL A 162 14.36 2.25 -30.65
C VAL A 162 14.74 1.99 -29.18
N LYS A 163 13.75 1.69 -28.33
CA LYS A 163 13.93 1.69 -26.87
C LYS A 163 14.90 0.59 -26.39
N PRO A 164 15.99 0.91 -25.66
CA PRO A 164 16.87 -0.09 -25.04
C PRO A 164 16.42 -0.50 -23.63
N MET A 165 15.34 0.11 -23.11
CA MET A 165 14.70 -0.15 -21.82
C MET A 165 13.27 0.40 -21.83
N ASN A 166 12.39 -0.14 -20.97
CA ASN A 166 10.99 0.32 -20.85
C ASN A 166 10.83 1.56 -19.95
N CYS A 167 11.76 1.78 -19.02
CA CYS A 167 11.55 2.66 -17.86
C CYS A 167 11.19 4.12 -18.22
N PRO A 168 11.83 4.79 -19.21
CA PRO A 168 11.45 6.15 -19.61
C PRO A 168 10.04 6.24 -20.21
N GLY A 169 9.55 5.20 -20.87
CA GLY A 169 8.17 5.12 -21.34
C GLY A 169 7.17 5.04 -20.17
N GLY A 170 7.44 4.17 -19.19
CA GLY A 170 6.64 4.09 -17.96
C GLY A 170 6.64 5.39 -17.16
N ILE A 171 7.75 6.14 -17.19
CA ILE A 171 7.84 7.48 -16.61
C ILE A 171 6.96 8.50 -17.35
N LEU A 172 6.86 8.45 -18.69
CA LEU A 172 5.91 9.31 -19.40
C LEU A 172 4.47 9.01 -18.99
N LEU A 173 4.09 7.74 -18.83
CA LEU A 173 2.77 7.35 -18.30
C LEU A 173 2.52 7.89 -16.89
N TYR A 174 3.51 7.84 -16.00
CA TYR A 174 3.43 8.44 -14.66
C TYR A 174 3.10 9.94 -14.71
N LYS A 175 3.71 10.68 -15.67
CA LYS A 175 3.55 12.14 -15.82
C LYS A 175 2.26 12.58 -16.53
N LEU A 176 1.42 11.68 -17.03
CA LEU A 176 0.18 12.05 -17.75
C LEU A 176 -0.85 12.80 -16.89
N GLU A 177 -0.85 12.56 -15.58
CA GLU A 177 -1.72 13.25 -14.62
C GLU A 177 -0.94 13.49 -13.33
N PRO A 178 -1.29 14.52 -12.54
CA PRO A 178 -0.80 14.66 -11.17
C PRO A 178 -0.98 13.37 -10.36
N LYS A 179 -0.08 13.12 -9.41
CA LYS A 179 -0.12 11.93 -8.55
C LYS A 179 -0.14 12.38 -7.09
N SER A 180 -1.01 11.78 -6.28
CA SER A 180 -1.03 11.93 -4.83
C SER A 180 -0.14 10.86 -4.17
N TYR A 181 0.28 11.11 -2.93
CA TYR A 181 0.91 10.09 -2.08
C TYR A 181 0.06 8.82 -1.89
N LYS A 182 -1.27 8.91 -2.14
CA LYS A 182 -2.26 7.82 -2.09
C LYS A 182 -2.09 6.85 -3.25
N ASP A 183 -1.64 7.35 -4.41
CA ASP A 183 -1.42 6.56 -5.63
C ASP A 183 -0.07 5.83 -5.58
N LEU A 184 0.68 5.98 -4.46
CA LEU A 184 1.99 5.40 -4.24
C LEU A 184 1.97 4.30 -3.15
N PRO A 185 2.47 3.09 -3.44
CA PRO A 185 3.25 2.75 -4.62
C PRO A 185 2.37 2.45 -5.85
N LEU A 186 2.63 3.15 -6.96
CA LEU A 186 1.98 2.88 -8.23
C LEU A 186 2.58 1.60 -8.80
N LYS A 187 1.73 0.70 -9.31
CA LYS A 187 2.21 -0.44 -10.09
C LYS A 187 2.14 -0.19 -11.58
N VAL A 188 3.29 -0.22 -12.24
CA VAL A 188 3.40 -0.27 -13.69
C VAL A 188 4.34 -1.42 -14.06
N ALA A 189 3.82 -2.39 -14.80
CA ALA A 189 4.57 -3.53 -15.32
C ALA A 189 4.46 -3.54 -16.84
N GLU A 190 5.55 -3.74 -17.56
CA GLU A 190 5.52 -3.81 -19.02
C GLU A 190 6.39 -4.97 -19.50
N LEU A 191 5.76 -5.98 -20.13
CA LEU A 191 6.38 -7.00 -20.98
C LEU A 191 6.85 -6.37 -22.31
N GLY A 192 7.63 -5.31 -22.21
CA GLY A 192 7.97 -4.43 -23.32
C GLY A 192 9.16 -4.96 -24.09
N ILE A 193 8.99 -5.04 -25.41
CA ILE A 193 10.02 -5.38 -26.37
C ILE A 193 11.02 -4.23 -26.44
N VAL A 194 12.28 -4.51 -26.13
CA VAL A 194 13.40 -3.55 -26.17
C VAL A 194 14.50 -4.05 -27.11
N HIS A 195 15.25 -3.12 -27.70
CA HIS A 195 16.31 -3.39 -28.68
C HIS A 195 17.65 -2.78 -28.26
N ARG A 196 18.73 -3.55 -28.38
CA ARG A 196 20.11 -3.09 -28.16
C ARG A 196 21.01 -3.61 -29.28
N GLN A 197 21.84 -2.74 -29.86
CA GLN A 197 22.84 -3.17 -30.83
C GLN A 197 23.98 -3.85 -30.07
N GLU A 198 23.89 -5.17 -29.94
CA GLU A 198 25.00 -6.01 -29.49
C GLU A 198 25.96 -6.26 -30.68
N LEU A 199 27.26 -6.37 -30.42
CA LEU A 199 28.25 -6.69 -31.47
C LEU A 199 27.89 -8.03 -32.13
N SER A 200 27.91 -8.09 -33.46
CA SER A 200 27.45 -9.28 -34.22
C SER A 200 28.15 -10.58 -33.80
N GLY A 201 29.45 -10.51 -33.50
CA GLY A 201 30.27 -11.64 -33.05
C GLY A 201 30.01 -12.16 -31.62
N VAL A 202 29.10 -11.56 -30.83
CA VAL A 202 28.79 -12.03 -29.46
C VAL A 202 27.35 -12.54 -29.28
N LEU A 203 26.56 -12.65 -30.36
CA LEU A 203 25.20 -13.18 -30.31
C LEU A 203 25.17 -14.69 -29.98
N GLY A 204 24.22 -15.12 -29.14
CA GLY A 204 24.32 -16.37 -28.38
C GLY A 204 23.11 -17.31 -28.49
N GLY A 205 22.45 -17.34 -29.65
CA GLY A 205 21.08 -17.86 -29.74
C GLY A 205 20.18 -17.08 -28.77
N LEU A 206 19.29 -17.75 -28.05
CA LEU A 206 18.46 -17.07 -27.04
C LEU A 206 19.24 -16.41 -25.87
N PHE A 207 20.50 -16.80 -25.59
CA PHE A 207 21.23 -16.28 -24.42
C PHE A 207 21.68 -14.83 -24.57
N ARG A 208 21.89 -14.36 -25.81
CA ARG A 208 22.29 -12.98 -26.12
C ARG A 208 21.69 -12.59 -27.46
N VAL A 209 20.66 -11.76 -27.37
CA VAL A 209 19.75 -11.36 -28.45
C VAL A 209 19.70 -9.84 -28.53
N ILE A 210 19.44 -9.31 -29.72
CA ILE A 210 19.26 -7.87 -29.96
C ILE A 210 17.90 -7.40 -29.41
N GLN A 211 16.87 -8.25 -29.49
CA GLN A 211 15.49 -7.94 -29.08
C GLN A 211 15.05 -8.83 -27.91
N PHE A 212 14.50 -8.25 -26.82
CA PHE A 212 14.03 -9.02 -25.65
C PHE A 212 12.95 -8.32 -24.80
N THR A 213 12.44 -9.02 -23.77
CA THR A 213 11.26 -8.65 -22.94
C THR A 213 11.60 -8.55 -21.42
N GLN A 214 11.01 -7.61 -20.63
CA GLN A 214 11.31 -7.32 -19.18
C GLN A 214 10.06 -7.16 -18.26
N ASP A 215 10.16 -6.82 -16.93
CA ASP A 215 9.01 -6.76 -15.96
C ASP A 215 9.17 -6.02 -14.57
N ASP A 216 8.22 -5.17 -14.08
CA ASP A 216 8.34 -4.28 -12.84
C ASP A 216 7.10 -4.18 -11.84
N ALA A 217 7.12 -3.56 -10.58
CA ALA A 217 6.02 -3.00 -9.65
C ALA A 217 5.67 -3.45 -8.12
N HIS A 218 4.77 -2.75 -7.30
CA HIS A 218 4.61 -2.71 -5.74
C HIS A 218 3.23 -2.43 -4.88
N ILE A 219 3.02 -2.75 -3.54
CA ILE A 219 1.68 -2.96 -2.75
C ILE A 219 1.32 -2.10 -1.42
N TYR A 220 0.51 -2.31 -0.30
CA TYR A 220 -0.30 -3.32 0.54
C TYR A 220 -1.27 -2.68 1.69
N CYS A 221 -2.30 -3.34 2.39
CA CYS A 221 -3.32 -2.77 3.43
C CYS A 221 -4.20 -3.69 4.43
N LEU A 222 -5.16 -3.17 5.27
CA LEU A 222 -6.20 -3.83 6.18
C LEU A 222 -7.64 -3.97 5.57
N ASP A 223 -8.64 -4.63 6.20
CA ASP A 223 -10.04 -4.76 5.68
C ASP A 223 -11.05 -3.60 5.91
N GLU A 224 -12.08 -3.51 5.05
CA GLU A 224 -13.20 -2.51 5.12
C GLU A 224 -13.92 -2.42 6.46
N LYS A 225 -14.08 -3.53 7.20
CA LYS A 225 -14.85 -3.57 8.47
C LYS A 225 -14.05 -3.12 9.68
N SER A 226 -12.78 -2.77 9.49
CA SER A 226 -11.94 -2.17 10.51
C SER A 226 -12.22 -0.67 10.63
N GLU A 227 -12.01 -0.13 11.83
CA GLU A 227 -12.13 1.28 12.20
C GLU A 227 -10.93 1.67 13.09
N ILE A 228 -10.58 2.96 13.13
CA ILE A 228 -9.54 3.49 14.05
C ILE A 228 -10.13 4.46 15.07
N LEU A 229 -9.48 4.58 16.23
CA LEU A 229 -9.81 5.64 17.18
C LEU A 229 -9.06 6.93 16.82
N THR A 230 -9.80 7.94 16.38
CA THR A 230 -9.32 9.31 16.23
C THR A 230 -9.61 10.14 17.49
N GLN A 231 -9.00 11.32 17.60
CA GLN A 231 -9.39 12.32 18.60
C GLN A 231 -10.90 12.63 18.54
N ASN A 232 -11.47 12.64 17.33
CA ASN A 232 -12.88 12.85 17.04
C ASN A 232 -13.77 11.60 17.24
N GLY A 233 -13.21 10.50 17.75
CA GLY A 233 -13.92 9.24 17.99
C GLY A 233 -13.59 8.15 16.97
N TRP A 234 -14.37 7.06 16.99
CA TRP A 234 -14.20 5.95 16.05
C TRP A 234 -14.53 6.38 14.62
N LYS A 235 -13.69 5.97 13.67
CA LYS A 235 -13.85 6.29 12.25
C LYS A 235 -13.52 5.11 11.34
N ASN A 236 -14.34 4.92 10.32
CA ASN A 236 -14.10 3.98 9.23
C ASN A 236 -13.25 4.62 8.11
N MET A 237 -12.86 3.79 7.13
CA MET A 237 -12.07 4.17 5.95
C MET A 237 -12.51 5.50 5.29
N ASN A 238 -13.80 5.82 5.25
CA ASN A 238 -14.33 6.95 4.49
C ASN A 238 -14.28 8.29 5.26
N GLU A 239 -14.13 8.26 6.59
CA GLU A 239 -14.30 9.42 7.47
C GLU A 239 -12.97 10.07 7.90
N ILE A 240 -11.88 9.32 7.79
CA ILE A 240 -10.51 9.70 8.18
C ILE A 240 -9.90 10.73 7.22
N LYS A 241 -9.16 11.70 7.75
CA LYS A 241 -8.45 12.72 6.97
C LYS A 241 -6.94 12.70 7.23
N LEU A 242 -6.15 13.14 6.25
CA LEU A 242 -4.70 13.31 6.44
C LEU A 242 -4.45 14.42 7.48
N GLY A 243 -3.42 14.26 8.31
CA GLY A 243 -3.14 15.18 9.42
C GLY A 243 -4.11 15.08 10.62
N GLU A 244 -5.22 14.36 10.49
CA GLU A 244 -6.15 14.15 11.60
C GLU A 244 -5.47 13.39 12.76
N ILE A 245 -5.75 13.82 13.99
CA ILE A 245 -5.14 13.24 15.18
C ILE A 245 -5.78 11.89 15.50
N ALA A 246 -4.96 10.85 15.63
CA ALA A 246 -5.36 9.50 16.00
C ALA A 246 -4.56 8.94 17.18
N VAL A 247 -5.11 7.89 17.80
CA VAL A 247 -4.53 7.24 18.97
C VAL A 247 -3.43 6.26 18.53
N SER A 248 -2.19 6.73 18.58
CA SER A 248 -0.99 5.92 18.43
C SER A 248 -0.73 5.09 19.70
N TYR A 249 0.09 4.05 19.58
CA TYR A 249 0.62 3.28 20.70
C TYR A 249 2.14 3.27 20.70
N ASN A 250 2.71 3.77 21.80
CA ASN A 250 4.14 3.87 21.99
C ASN A 250 4.67 2.60 22.65
N LYS A 251 5.21 1.67 21.84
CA LYS A 251 5.62 0.33 22.28
C LYS A 251 6.79 0.29 23.28
N GLU A 252 7.57 1.37 23.40
CA GLU A 252 8.68 1.48 24.36
C GLU A 252 8.17 1.96 25.73
N LYS A 253 7.23 2.90 25.74
CA LYS A 253 6.61 3.46 26.95
C LYS A 253 5.43 2.62 27.48
N ASP A 254 4.84 1.77 26.64
CA ASP A 254 3.60 1.02 26.91
C ASP A 254 2.38 1.92 27.24
N ILE A 255 2.27 3.06 26.55
CA ILE A 255 1.16 4.03 26.64
C ILE A 255 0.56 4.33 25.26
N CYS A 256 -0.65 4.92 25.24
CA CYS A 256 -1.23 5.48 24.02
C CYS A 256 -0.99 7.01 23.96
N GLU A 257 -0.66 7.51 22.77
CA GLU A 257 -0.31 8.92 22.51
C GLU A 257 -1.15 9.46 21.35
N LEU A 258 -1.60 10.72 21.43
CA LEU A 258 -2.27 11.39 20.30
C LEU A 258 -1.22 11.87 19.28
N LYS A 259 -1.37 11.44 18.02
CA LYS A 259 -0.42 11.72 16.92
C LYS A 259 -1.17 11.97 15.59
N PRO A 260 -0.67 12.83 14.69
CA PRO A 260 -1.30 13.02 13.38
C PRO A 260 -1.13 11.80 12.46
N ILE A 261 -2.13 11.55 11.63
CA ILE A 261 -2.07 10.58 10.52
C ILE A 261 -1.17 11.14 9.42
N LEU A 262 -0.04 10.47 9.15
CA LEU A 262 1.01 10.89 8.20
C LEU A 262 0.80 10.34 6.78
N LYS A 263 -0.04 9.32 6.63
CA LYS A 263 -0.48 8.73 5.36
C LYS A 263 -1.77 7.95 5.58
N ILE A 264 -2.66 7.97 4.58
CA ILE A 264 -3.81 7.08 4.43
C ILE A 264 -3.61 6.30 3.12
N ILE A 265 -3.80 4.99 3.16
CA ILE A 265 -3.68 4.08 2.01
C ILE A 265 -5.05 3.44 1.78
N LYS A 266 -5.49 3.30 0.51
CA LYS A 266 -6.75 2.64 0.12
C LYS A 266 -6.63 2.03 -1.28
N TYR A 267 -7.02 0.77 -1.49
CA TYR A 267 -7.14 0.17 -2.83
C TYR A 267 -8.05 -1.10 -2.80
N ASN A 268 -8.34 -1.72 -3.94
CA ASN A 268 -9.11 -2.97 -4.01
C ASN A 268 -8.20 -4.20 -3.84
N TYR A 269 -8.57 -5.16 -2.99
CA TYR A 269 -7.84 -6.43 -2.81
C TYR A 269 -8.72 -7.64 -3.18
N SER A 270 -8.05 -8.67 -3.68
CA SER A 270 -8.64 -9.93 -4.12
C SER A 270 -7.64 -11.04 -3.80
N GLY A 271 -7.85 -11.76 -2.69
CA GLY A 271 -6.94 -12.82 -2.26
C GLY A 271 -7.12 -13.22 -0.81
N GLU A 272 -6.17 -13.99 -0.30
CA GLU A 272 -6.18 -14.48 1.08
C GLU A 272 -5.82 -13.34 2.06
N MET A 273 -6.57 -13.23 3.16
CA MET A 273 -6.28 -12.36 4.30
C MET A 273 -6.16 -13.19 5.59
N TYR A 274 -5.36 -12.69 6.51
CA TYR A 274 -5.03 -13.34 7.78
C TYR A 274 -5.94 -12.77 8.88
N ARG A 275 -6.67 -13.64 9.58
CA ARG A 275 -7.57 -13.25 10.67
C ARG A 275 -7.02 -13.64 12.04
N LEU A 276 -6.91 -12.64 12.90
CA LEU A 276 -6.53 -12.76 14.30
C LEU A 276 -7.79 -12.64 15.15
N ARG A 277 -8.22 -13.73 15.79
CA ARG A 277 -9.49 -13.76 16.54
C ARG A 277 -9.37 -14.55 17.84
N ASN A 278 -10.13 -14.11 18.85
CA ASN A 278 -10.52 -14.95 19.98
C ASN A 278 -12.00 -14.70 20.35
N ASN A 279 -12.54 -15.55 21.23
CA ASN A 279 -13.95 -15.52 21.59
C ASN A 279 -14.33 -14.16 22.19
N ASP A 280 -13.55 -13.68 23.16
CA ASP A 280 -13.88 -12.49 23.96
C ASP A 280 -13.71 -11.18 23.19
N GLY A 281 -12.47 -10.79 22.88
CA GLY A 281 -12.12 -9.36 22.71
C GLY A 281 -11.20 -9.05 21.54
N LEU A 282 -10.86 -10.02 20.68
CA LEU A 282 -10.07 -9.79 19.47
C LEU A 282 -10.79 -10.33 18.24
N ASP A 283 -10.89 -9.50 17.19
CA ASP A 283 -11.19 -9.88 15.81
C ASP A 283 -10.51 -8.81 14.93
N CYS A 284 -9.71 -9.22 13.96
CA CYS A 284 -8.88 -8.35 13.13
C CYS A 284 -8.57 -9.13 11.84
N LEU A 285 -8.79 -8.52 10.65
CA LEU A 285 -8.57 -9.14 9.35
C LEU A 285 -7.66 -8.24 8.50
N ILE A 286 -6.53 -8.79 8.06
CA ILE A 286 -5.42 -8.01 7.49
C ILE A 286 -4.77 -8.74 6.31
N THR A 287 -4.16 -8.01 5.37
CA THR A 287 -3.40 -8.67 4.29
C THR A 287 -2.18 -9.41 4.86
N PRO A 288 -1.64 -10.44 4.17
CA PRO A 288 -0.51 -11.25 4.65
C PRO A 288 0.72 -10.41 5.06
N GLU A 289 0.86 -9.24 4.43
CA GLU A 289 2.02 -8.36 4.56
C GLU A 289 1.87 -7.30 5.65
N HIS A 290 0.68 -7.19 6.26
CA HIS A 290 0.39 -6.21 7.30
C HIS A 290 1.19 -6.49 8.58
N ARG A 291 1.65 -5.43 9.25
CA ARG A 291 2.52 -5.56 10.45
C ARG A 291 1.69 -5.64 11.73
N VAL A 292 1.92 -6.67 12.53
CA VAL A 292 1.20 -6.92 13.78
C VAL A 292 2.17 -6.79 14.95
N LEU A 293 1.83 -5.89 15.88
CA LEU A 293 2.58 -5.69 17.10
C LEU A 293 2.22 -6.77 18.12
N CYS A 294 3.20 -7.60 18.48
CA CYS A 294 2.95 -8.75 19.34
C CYS A 294 4.13 -9.14 20.25
N LYS A 295 3.82 -9.98 21.25
CA LYS A 295 4.78 -10.80 22.00
C LYS A 295 4.57 -12.26 21.63
N ILE A 296 5.66 -13.01 21.53
CA ILE A 296 5.64 -14.47 21.32
C ILE A 296 6.23 -15.17 22.53
N ARG A 297 5.92 -16.46 22.72
CA ARG A 297 6.59 -17.27 23.76
C ARG A 297 8.05 -17.52 23.40
N THR A 298 8.92 -17.50 24.40
CA THR A 298 10.37 -17.73 24.25
C THR A 298 10.88 -18.65 25.36
N THR A 299 11.71 -19.63 24.99
CA THR A 299 12.40 -20.51 25.95
C THR A 299 13.81 -19.98 26.18
N PHE A 300 14.15 -19.67 27.43
CA PHE A 300 15.49 -19.23 27.82
C PHE A 300 16.43 -20.44 28.03
N LYS A 301 17.76 -20.20 28.09
CA LYS A 301 18.77 -21.28 28.22
C LYS A 301 18.47 -22.26 29.37
N ASN A 302 17.89 -21.78 30.47
CA ASN A 302 17.55 -22.57 31.66
C ASN A 302 16.17 -23.25 31.56
N ARG A 303 15.65 -23.49 30.35
CA ARG A 303 14.29 -24.04 30.03
C ARG A 303 13.09 -23.23 30.53
N ILE A 304 13.29 -22.13 31.26
CA ILE A 304 12.24 -21.18 31.67
C ILE A 304 11.51 -20.65 30.43
N GLN A 305 10.18 -20.69 30.42
CA GLN A 305 9.34 -20.07 29.39
C GLN A 305 8.96 -18.65 29.81
N GLY A 306 9.07 -17.71 28.88
CA GLY A 306 8.60 -16.33 29.05
C GLY A 306 8.00 -15.75 27.77
N LEU A 307 7.87 -14.43 27.72
CA LEU A 307 7.41 -13.68 26.55
C LEU A 307 8.51 -12.75 26.05
N SER A 308 8.56 -12.55 24.72
CA SER A 308 9.44 -11.53 24.13
C SER A 308 9.02 -10.10 24.50
N ASN A 309 9.87 -9.12 24.19
CA ASN A 309 9.45 -7.72 24.09
C ASN A 309 8.45 -7.53 22.94
N TRP A 310 7.76 -6.37 22.92
CA TRP A 310 6.84 -5.99 21.84
C TRP A 310 7.60 -5.80 20.52
N LYS A 311 7.21 -6.55 19.48
CA LYS A 311 7.81 -6.48 18.14
C LYS A 311 6.78 -6.58 17.04
N PHE A 312 7.07 -5.95 15.91
CA PHE A 312 6.30 -6.11 14.68
C PHE A 312 6.72 -7.40 13.96
N ILE A 313 5.74 -8.14 13.45
CA ILE A 313 5.90 -9.32 12.59
C ILE A 313 4.85 -9.19 11.47
N ARG A 314 5.14 -9.57 10.21
CA ARG A 314 4.10 -9.56 9.16
C ARG A 314 3.09 -10.68 9.40
N ALA A 315 1.83 -10.49 9.00
CA ALA A 315 0.76 -11.45 9.28
C ALA A 315 1.08 -12.88 8.77
N GLU A 316 1.74 -12.98 7.62
CA GLU A 316 2.25 -14.22 7.01
C GLU A 316 3.31 -14.95 7.85
N GLU A 317 4.09 -14.21 8.65
CA GLU A 317 5.23 -14.67 9.45
C GLU A 317 4.84 -14.96 10.91
N LEU A 318 3.58 -14.74 11.30
CA LEU A 318 3.15 -14.88 12.69
C LEU A 318 3.08 -16.36 13.13
N PRO A 319 3.74 -16.73 14.24
CA PRO A 319 3.61 -18.08 14.80
C PRO A 319 2.24 -18.28 15.47
N THR A 320 1.84 -19.53 15.71
CA THR A 320 0.66 -19.83 16.53
C THR A 320 0.86 -19.39 17.99
N GLY A 321 -0.15 -18.77 18.60
CA GLY A 321 -0.12 -18.43 20.03
C GLY A 321 0.59 -17.12 20.36
N ILE A 322 0.33 -16.05 19.60
CA ILE A 322 0.82 -14.69 19.88
C ILE A 322 -0.03 -13.97 20.93
N TYR A 323 0.55 -12.94 21.53
CA TYR A 323 -0.14 -11.97 22.38
C TYR A 323 -0.06 -10.57 21.76
N ILE A 324 -1.18 -9.84 21.72
CA ILE A 324 -1.33 -8.51 21.09
C ILE A 324 -1.71 -7.50 22.19
N PRO A 325 -1.19 -6.26 22.23
CA PRO A 325 -1.50 -5.34 23.31
C PRO A 325 -2.97 -4.91 23.27
N THR A 326 -3.52 -4.62 24.46
CA THR A 326 -4.76 -3.83 24.60
C THR A 326 -4.44 -2.34 24.55
N PRO A 327 -5.40 -1.47 24.15
CA PRO A 327 -5.28 -0.02 24.31
C PRO A 327 -4.88 0.36 25.74
N LYS A 328 -4.03 1.38 25.88
CA LYS A 328 -3.51 1.84 27.17
C LYS A 328 -4.01 3.23 27.50
N LYS A 329 -3.91 3.60 28.77
CA LYS A 329 -4.37 4.90 29.28
C LYS A 329 -3.68 6.03 28.51
N ILE A 330 -4.47 7.01 28.08
CA ILE A 330 -4.01 8.23 27.42
C ILE A 330 -3.97 9.30 28.50
N GLU A 331 -2.77 9.76 28.87
CA GLU A 331 -2.67 10.78 29.91
C GLU A 331 -3.19 12.13 29.42
N THR A 332 -4.14 12.67 30.18
CA THR A 332 -4.87 13.90 29.89
C THR A 332 -4.73 14.87 31.06
N ILE A 333 -4.14 16.03 30.79
CA ILE A 333 -4.12 17.16 31.71
C ILE A 333 -5.49 17.85 31.61
N SER A 334 -6.12 18.17 32.74
CA SER A 334 -7.42 18.86 32.72
C SER A 334 -7.32 20.22 32.04
N LYS A 335 -8.26 20.50 31.14
CA LYS A 335 -8.44 21.77 30.43
C LYS A 335 -9.81 22.40 30.68
N CYS A 336 -10.60 21.83 31.59
CA CYS A 336 -11.96 22.28 31.90
C CYS A 336 -12.18 22.51 33.40
N ASN A 337 -12.79 23.64 33.73
CA ASN A 337 -13.22 23.96 35.09
C ASN A 337 -14.55 23.27 35.41
N ILE A 338 -14.50 21.96 35.63
CA ILE A 338 -15.63 21.10 36.02
C ILE A 338 -15.23 20.33 37.28
N ASP A 339 -16.11 20.30 38.29
CA ASP A 339 -15.87 19.55 39.53
C ASP A 339 -16.34 18.09 39.47
N ASP A 340 -15.81 17.30 40.39
CA ASP A 340 -16.03 15.85 40.47
C ASP A 340 -17.47 15.47 40.82
N GLU A 341 -18.15 16.32 41.59
CA GLU A 341 -19.58 16.16 41.87
C GLU A 341 -20.40 16.32 40.59
N LEU A 342 -20.15 17.38 39.82
CA LEU A 342 -20.84 17.62 38.56
C LEU A 342 -20.57 16.51 37.54
N ILE A 343 -19.32 16.04 37.39
CA ILE A 343 -19.02 14.88 36.53
C ILE A 343 -19.84 13.64 36.91
N SER A 344 -19.93 13.34 38.22
CA SER A 344 -20.71 12.21 38.72
C SER A 344 -22.20 12.36 38.39
N ILE A 345 -22.72 13.59 38.48
CA ILE A 345 -24.10 13.93 38.11
C ILE A 345 -24.31 13.84 36.60
N LEU A 346 -23.36 14.27 35.76
CA LEU A 346 -23.44 14.11 34.30
C LEU A 346 -23.55 12.64 33.92
N GLY A 347 -22.75 11.75 34.53
CA GLY A 347 -22.84 10.31 34.28
C GLY A 347 -24.21 9.72 34.61
N TRP A 348 -24.78 10.03 35.78
CA TRP A 348 -26.14 9.57 36.14
C TRP A 348 -27.25 10.23 35.32
N VAL A 349 -27.04 11.42 34.74
CA VAL A 349 -27.98 12.05 33.81
C VAL A 349 -27.93 11.38 32.44
N ILE A 350 -26.75 10.94 31.99
CA ILE A 350 -26.56 10.26 30.69
C ILE A 350 -27.34 8.93 30.63
N THR A 351 -27.44 8.22 31.75
CA THR A 351 -28.20 6.96 31.89
C THR A 351 -29.66 7.19 32.34
N ASP A 352 -29.86 7.71 33.55
CA ASP A 352 -31.13 7.70 34.28
C ASP A 352 -31.89 9.04 34.24
N GLY A 353 -31.36 10.00 33.47
CA GLY A 353 -31.91 11.36 33.34
C GLY A 353 -33.04 11.46 32.32
N TYR A 354 -34.00 12.36 32.60
CA TYR A 354 -35.13 12.63 31.71
C TYR A 354 -35.38 14.14 31.55
N LYS A 355 -35.63 14.59 30.31
CA LYS A 355 -36.01 15.98 29.97
C LYS A 355 -37.50 16.20 30.25
N LYS A 356 -37.83 16.90 31.32
CA LYS A 356 -39.20 17.31 31.64
C LYS A 356 -39.47 18.72 31.15
N ASP A 357 -40.55 18.87 30.36
CA ASP A 357 -41.00 20.12 29.74
C ASP A 357 -39.91 20.86 28.94
N GLN A 358 -38.91 20.12 28.45
CA GLN A 358 -37.59 20.57 27.92
C GLN A 358 -36.75 21.47 28.86
N LYS A 359 -37.34 22.07 29.90
CA LYS A 359 -36.72 23.02 30.82
C LYS A 359 -35.95 22.34 31.95
N TYR A 360 -36.40 21.19 32.42
CA TYR A 360 -35.90 20.52 33.62
C TYR A 360 -35.24 19.18 33.33
N ILE A 361 -34.26 18.80 34.15
CA ILE A 361 -33.73 17.45 34.25
C ILE A 361 -34.22 16.81 35.56
N GLU A 362 -34.75 15.61 35.44
CA GLU A 362 -35.23 14.75 36.52
C GLU A 362 -34.50 13.40 36.42
N ILE A 363 -33.88 12.90 37.50
CA ILE A 363 -33.21 11.57 37.53
C ILE A 363 -34.08 10.61 38.36
N SER A 364 -34.35 9.40 37.85
CA SER A 364 -35.35 8.47 38.44
C SER A 364 -34.72 7.18 39.01
N GLN A 365 -34.17 7.25 40.22
CA GLN A 365 -33.44 6.13 40.85
C GLN A 365 -34.31 5.31 41.83
N ALA A 366 -34.09 3.99 41.89
CA ALA A 366 -34.69 3.12 42.92
C ALA A 366 -34.10 3.39 44.33
N THR A 367 -34.95 3.58 45.35
CA THR A 367 -34.52 3.84 46.74
C THR A 367 -33.78 2.64 47.34
N THR A 368 -34.18 1.43 46.94
CA THR A 368 -33.63 0.15 47.38
C THR A 368 -33.21 -0.69 46.17
N ASN A 369 -31.90 -0.88 45.97
CA ASN A 369 -31.38 -1.75 44.92
C ASN A 369 -30.33 -2.72 45.47
N PRO A 370 -30.64 -4.04 45.60
CA PRO A 370 -29.70 -5.03 46.12
C PRO A 370 -28.36 -5.09 45.36
N ASN A 371 -28.36 -4.74 44.07
CA ASN A 371 -27.15 -4.72 43.24
C ASN A 371 -26.30 -3.44 43.41
N LYS A 372 -26.88 -2.36 43.97
CA LYS A 372 -26.27 -1.03 44.12
C LYS A 372 -26.76 -0.34 45.42
N PRO A 373 -26.58 -0.94 46.62
CA PRO A 373 -27.29 -0.54 47.84
C PRO A 373 -26.96 0.88 48.32
N HIS A 374 -25.77 1.39 48.02
CA HIS A 374 -25.32 2.73 48.46
C HIS A 374 -25.64 3.85 47.45
N LEU A 375 -26.07 3.52 46.23
CA LEU A 375 -26.18 4.51 45.14
C LEU A 375 -27.18 5.62 45.47
N TYR A 376 -28.36 5.29 45.97
CA TYR A 376 -29.37 6.28 46.34
C TYR A 376 -28.85 7.29 47.38
N LYS A 377 -28.07 6.82 48.37
CA LYS A 377 -27.42 7.69 49.36
C LYS A 377 -26.29 8.54 48.73
N LYS A 378 -25.42 7.93 47.92
CA LYS A 378 -24.35 8.64 47.18
C LYS A 378 -24.92 9.78 46.33
N MET A 379 -26.00 9.52 45.58
CA MET A 379 -26.67 10.53 44.77
C MET A 379 -27.21 11.70 45.60
N ILE A 380 -27.82 11.43 46.76
CA ILE A 380 -28.28 12.49 47.68
C ILE A 380 -27.09 13.35 48.13
N GLU A 381 -25.99 12.74 48.55
CA GLU A 381 -24.83 13.46 49.10
C GLU A 381 -24.11 14.29 48.02
N THR A 382 -23.84 13.69 46.85
CA THR A 382 -23.23 14.37 45.69
C THR A 382 -24.11 15.50 45.14
N ILE A 383 -25.40 15.25 44.91
CA ILE A 383 -26.32 16.27 44.36
C ILE A 383 -26.56 17.38 45.38
N LYS A 384 -26.65 17.08 46.69
CA LYS A 384 -26.78 18.12 47.72
C LYS A 384 -25.53 19.00 47.80
N LYS A 385 -24.33 18.45 47.61
CA LYS A 385 -23.06 19.20 47.65
C LYS A 385 -22.93 20.19 46.48
N ARG A 386 -23.27 19.79 45.25
CA ARG A 386 -23.20 20.68 44.05
C ARG A 386 -24.44 21.57 43.89
N PHE A 387 -25.63 21.03 44.13
CA PHE A 387 -26.92 21.67 43.86
C PHE A 387 -27.85 21.65 45.09
N PRO A 388 -27.54 22.38 46.17
CA PRO A 388 -28.26 22.31 47.45
C PRO A 388 -29.74 22.72 47.41
N LYS A 389 -30.25 23.23 46.28
CA LYS A 389 -31.67 23.59 46.07
C LYS A 389 -32.48 22.54 45.28
N PHE A 390 -31.90 21.36 45.03
CA PHE A 390 -32.64 20.23 44.44
C PHE A 390 -33.78 19.74 45.35
N LYS A 391 -34.73 19.00 44.77
CA LYS A 391 -35.83 18.34 45.49
C LYS A 391 -35.87 16.86 45.19
N ILE A 392 -36.36 16.06 46.15
CA ILE A 392 -36.57 14.62 45.99
C ILE A 392 -38.07 14.35 46.13
N TYR A 393 -38.64 13.61 45.18
CA TYR A 393 -40.05 13.19 45.21
C TYR A 393 -40.15 11.67 45.17
N LEU A 394 -40.71 11.05 46.21
CA LEU A 394 -40.92 9.60 46.27
C LEU A 394 -42.09 9.19 45.37
N LYS A 395 -41.88 8.20 44.49
CA LYS A 395 -42.92 7.59 43.66
C LYS A 395 -43.70 6.55 44.47
N LYS A 396 -45.04 6.66 44.51
CA LYS A 396 -45.92 5.65 45.13
C LYS A 396 -45.63 4.26 44.52
N LYS A 397 -45.31 3.29 45.38
CA LYS A 397 -44.97 1.90 45.01
C LYS A 397 -46.10 1.23 44.22
N ARG A 398 -45.87 0.94 42.93
CA ARG A 398 -46.79 0.15 42.09
C ARG A 398 -46.57 -1.35 42.35
N LYS A 399 -47.63 -2.15 42.25
CA LYS A 399 -47.56 -3.63 42.43
C LYS A 399 -46.52 -4.22 41.47
N GLY A 400 -45.57 -5.00 41.99
CA GLY A 400 -44.45 -5.57 41.23
C GLY A 400 -43.21 -4.68 41.06
N HIS A 401 -43.28 -3.37 41.36
CA HIS A 401 -42.14 -2.45 41.20
C HIS A 401 -41.44 -2.13 42.53
N LYS A 402 -40.13 -1.85 42.44
CA LYS A 402 -39.34 -1.26 43.53
C LYS A 402 -39.81 0.17 43.82
N GLU A 403 -39.65 0.62 45.05
CA GLU A 403 -39.80 2.03 45.39
C GLU A 403 -38.69 2.85 44.70
N SER A 404 -39.03 4.08 44.28
CA SER A 404 -38.13 4.95 43.53
C SER A 404 -38.34 6.42 43.90
N ALA A 405 -37.31 7.21 43.66
CA ALA A 405 -37.22 8.62 44.00
C ALA A 405 -36.80 9.42 42.76
N ASN A 406 -37.50 10.53 42.53
CA ASN A 406 -37.21 11.48 41.47
C ASN A 406 -36.38 12.64 42.02
N PHE A 407 -35.15 12.77 41.54
CA PHE A 407 -34.24 13.87 41.82
C PHE A 407 -34.50 15.01 40.84
N TYR A 408 -35.15 16.07 41.32
CA TYR A 408 -35.49 17.25 40.54
C TYR A 408 -34.48 18.36 40.80
N LEU A 409 -33.63 18.64 39.80
CA LEU A 409 -32.44 19.49 39.97
C LEU A 409 -32.76 21.00 39.90
N GLY A 410 -33.93 21.38 39.37
CA GLY A 410 -34.35 22.77 39.20
C GLY A 410 -33.68 23.50 38.02
N ILE A 411 -34.19 24.68 37.65
CA ILE A 411 -33.89 25.33 36.36
C ILE A 411 -32.39 25.59 36.16
N LYS A 412 -31.70 26.19 37.14
CA LYS A 412 -30.29 26.60 36.96
C LYS A 412 -29.36 25.39 36.73
N ALA A 413 -29.45 24.37 37.57
CA ALA A 413 -28.70 23.12 37.40
C ALA A 413 -29.10 22.38 36.11
N SER A 414 -30.39 22.34 35.77
CA SER A 414 -30.88 21.74 34.53
C SER A 414 -30.38 22.47 33.28
N LYS A 415 -30.12 23.79 33.37
CA LYS A 415 -29.46 24.53 32.28
C LYS A 415 -27.98 24.17 32.20
N GLU A 416 -27.24 24.31 33.30
CA GLU A 416 -25.80 24.01 33.38
C GLU A 416 -25.46 22.59 32.88
N ILE A 417 -26.24 21.59 33.28
CA ILE A 417 -26.08 20.21 32.82
C ILE A 417 -26.38 20.07 31.31
N LYS A 418 -27.42 20.73 30.78
CA LYS A 418 -27.69 20.72 29.33
C LYS A 418 -26.62 21.47 28.54
N ASP A 419 -26.10 22.56 29.07
CA ASP A 419 -25.02 23.34 28.44
C ASP A 419 -23.74 22.48 28.35
N TRP A 420 -23.39 21.74 29.42
CA TRP A 420 -22.29 20.75 29.39
C TRP A 420 -22.56 19.56 28.44
N LEU A 421 -23.80 19.07 28.39
CA LEU A 421 -24.19 17.92 27.56
C LEU A 421 -24.56 18.31 26.10
N ASN A 422 -24.26 19.53 25.65
CA ASN A 422 -24.62 20.03 24.31
C ASN A 422 -26.12 19.84 23.97
N ASN A 423 -26.99 19.89 24.98
CA ASN A 423 -28.40 19.52 24.98
C ASN A 423 -28.75 18.05 24.64
N ASP A 424 -27.80 17.17 24.31
CA ASP A 424 -28.05 15.73 24.19
C ASP A 424 -27.72 14.99 25.50
N ILE A 425 -28.75 14.77 26.31
CA ILE A 425 -28.59 14.16 27.64
C ILE A 425 -28.37 12.64 27.60
N HIS A 426 -28.20 12.02 26.43
CA HIS A 426 -27.91 10.58 26.33
C HIS A 426 -26.65 10.29 25.49
N ARG A 427 -25.73 11.24 25.41
CA ARG A 427 -24.41 11.09 24.76
C ARG A 427 -23.31 11.56 25.70
N ILE A 428 -22.07 11.12 25.48
CA ILE A 428 -20.92 11.71 26.15
C ILE A 428 -20.34 12.80 25.25
N PRO A 429 -20.35 14.08 25.67
CA PRO A 429 -19.80 15.15 24.86
C PRO A 429 -18.32 14.96 24.54
N ARG A 430 -17.95 15.25 23.28
CA ARG A 430 -16.57 15.30 22.81
C ARG A 430 -15.67 16.15 23.72
N THR A 431 -16.21 17.27 24.21
CA THR A 431 -15.56 18.15 25.19
C THR A 431 -15.12 17.40 26.44
N LEU A 432 -16.01 16.67 27.12
CA LEU A 432 -15.64 15.90 28.32
C LEU A 432 -14.52 14.89 28.02
N LEU A 433 -14.60 14.16 26.91
CA LEU A 433 -13.60 13.16 26.53
C LEU A 433 -12.22 13.76 26.22
N GLU A 434 -12.15 15.05 25.86
CA GLU A 434 -10.91 15.76 25.49
C GLU A 434 -10.34 16.68 26.58
N THR A 435 -11.20 17.26 27.43
CA THR A 435 -10.79 18.28 28.41
C THR A 435 -10.72 17.76 29.83
N CYS A 436 -11.47 16.71 30.19
CA CYS A 436 -11.36 16.11 31.52
C CYS A 436 -10.03 15.37 31.67
N SER A 437 -9.46 15.44 32.88
CA SER A 437 -8.29 14.63 33.23
C SER A 437 -8.61 13.14 33.36
N SER A 438 -7.57 12.32 33.32
CA SER A 438 -7.58 10.88 33.62
C SER A 438 -8.52 10.50 34.79
N ASN A 439 -8.41 11.17 35.94
CA ASN A 439 -9.19 10.84 37.15
C ASN A 439 -10.66 11.28 37.04
N GLN A 440 -10.94 12.33 36.27
CA GLN A 440 -12.30 12.81 35.99
C GLN A 440 -13.01 11.87 35.00
N LEU A 441 -12.30 11.35 34.01
CA LEU A 441 -12.80 10.31 33.10
C LEU A 441 -13.08 8.99 33.84
N GLU A 442 -12.29 8.64 34.86
CA GLU A 442 -12.57 7.49 35.74
C GLU A 442 -13.88 7.69 36.52
N LYS A 443 -14.13 8.88 37.09
CA LYS A 443 -15.40 9.21 37.77
C LYS A 443 -16.62 9.22 36.84
N LEU A 444 -16.43 9.65 35.59
CA LEU A 444 -17.46 9.55 34.55
C LEU A 444 -17.77 8.08 34.21
N PHE A 445 -16.73 7.24 34.06
CA PHE A 445 -16.90 5.80 33.85
C PHE A 445 -17.61 5.13 35.04
N GLU A 446 -17.24 5.45 36.29
CA GLU A 446 -17.91 4.91 37.48
C GLU A 446 -19.39 5.31 37.56
N SER A 447 -19.73 6.57 37.33
CA SER A 447 -21.12 7.07 37.39
C SER A 447 -22.00 6.48 36.28
N LEU A 448 -21.48 6.31 35.06
CA LEU A 448 -22.16 5.59 33.97
C LEU A 448 -22.39 4.10 34.31
N ILE A 449 -21.46 3.45 35.01
CA ILE A 449 -21.64 2.08 35.52
C ILE A 449 -22.58 2.03 36.74
N GLU A 450 -22.70 3.11 37.52
CA GLU A 450 -23.67 3.23 38.60
C GLU A 450 -25.10 3.40 38.10
N GLY A 451 -25.32 4.01 36.93
CA GLY A 451 -26.60 3.99 36.21
C GLY A 451 -26.89 2.64 35.54
N ASP A 452 -26.63 2.52 34.23
CA ASP A 452 -26.94 1.34 33.41
C ASP A 452 -25.88 0.21 33.44
N GLY A 453 -24.86 0.32 34.29
CA GLY A 453 -23.90 -0.78 34.48
C GLY A 453 -24.45 -1.95 35.31
N THR A 454 -24.02 -3.17 34.98
CA THR A 454 -24.16 -4.35 35.84
C THR A 454 -22.79 -4.94 36.13
N THR A 455 -22.54 -5.32 37.38
CA THR A 455 -21.28 -5.95 37.82
C THR A 455 -21.57 -7.32 38.44
N THR A 456 -21.15 -8.39 37.78
CA THR A 456 -21.29 -9.77 38.27
C THR A 456 -19.93 -10.33 38.67
N LYS A 457 -19.82 -10.92 39.87
CA LYS A 457 -18.64 -11.74 40.24
C LYS A 457 -18.77 -13.12 39.61
N ASN A 458 -17.77 -13.56 38.85
CA ASN A 458 -17.70 -14.95 38.38
C ASN A 458 -17.35 -15.87 39.55
N SER A 459 -18.23 -16.84 39.84
CA SER A 459 -18.09 -17.75 40.99
C SER A 459 -16.86 -18.69 40.91
N LYS A 460 -16.34 -18.97 39.72
CA LYS A 460 -15.21 -19.92 39.55
C LYS A 460 -13.83 -19.29 39.73
N ASN A 461 -13.70 -17.96 39.68
CA ASN A 461 -12.40 -17.29 39.72
C ASN A 461 -12.40 -15.86 40.30
N GLY A 462 -13.53 -15.37 40.81
CA GLY A 462 -13.64 -14.06 41.48
C GLY A 462 -13.56 -12.84 40.56
N TYR A 463 -13.44 -13.01 39.23
CA TYR A 463 -13.36 -11.87 38.31
C TYR A 463 -14.69 -11.11 38.28
N LYS A 464 -14.64 -9.79 38.48
CA LYS A 464 -15.76 -8.88 38.20
C LYS A 464 -15.89 -8.77 36.67
N GLN A 465 -16.97 -9.30 36.10
CA GLN A 465 -17.41 -8.96 34.74
C GLN A 465 -18.36 -7.77 34.83
N ILE A 466 -18.10 -6.74 34.03
CA ILE A 466 -18.93 -5.54 33.95
C ILE A 466 -19.59 -5.49 32.56
N ARG A 467 -20.88 -5.14 32.52
CA ARG A 467 -21.63 -4.88 31.28
C ARG A 467 -22.37 -3.56 31.41
N PHE A 468 -22.18 -2.66 30.44
CA PHE A 468 -22.91 -1.40 30.32
C PHE A 468 -23.99 -1.53 29.22
N TYR A 469 -25.21 -1.03 29.46
CA TYR A 469 -26.33 -1.15 28.54
C TYR A 469 -26.81 0.24 28.06
N PRO A 470 -26.30 0.78 26.93
CA PRO A 470 -26.71 2.08 26.39
C PRO A 470 -28.13 2.06 25.73
N GLY A 471 -29.00 1.13 26.14
CA GLY A 471 -30.29 0.87 25.50
C GLY A 471 -30.15 0.60 23.99
N TYR A 472 -30.84 1.41 23.19
CA TYR A 472 -30.78 1.41 21.72
C TYR A 472 -29.83 2.48 21.15
N ASN A 473 -29.11 3.23 22.00
CA ASN A 473 -28.27 4.36 21.57
C ASN A 473 -26.86 3.87 21.21
N GLU A 474 -26.64 3.56 19.93
CA GLU A 474 -25.31 3.17 19.42
C GLU A 474 -24.26 4.29 19.57
N GLY A 475 -24.67 5.56 19.51
CA GLY A 475 -23.77 6.69 19.77
C GLY A 475 -23.21 6.66 21.19
N LEU A 476 -24.05 6.41 22.19
CA LEU A 476 -23.63 6.24 23.58
C LEU A 476 -22.78 4.98 23.78
N ALA A 477 -23.03 3.93 23.00
CA ALA A 477 -22.15 2.77 22.98
C ALA A 477 -20.74 3.14 22.51
N ASP A 478 -20.62 3.86 21.39
CA ASP A 478 -19.31 4.22 20.83
C ASP A 478 -18.57 5.24 21.67
N ASP A 479 -19.28 6.21 22.26
CA ASP A 479 -18.74 7.12 23.27
C ASP A 479 -18.20 6.37 24.50
N PHE A 480 -18.94 5.39 25.02
CA PHE A 480 -18.53 4.62 26.20
C PHE A 480 -17.39 3.63 25.88
N GLN A 481 -17.36 3.05 24.68
CA GLN A 481 -16.24 2.26 24.19
C GLN A 481 -14.98 3.12 24.03
N GLU A 482 -15.11 4.35 23.53
CA GLU A 482 -14.02 5.32 23.51
C GLU A 482 -13.56 5.69 24.92
N LEU A 483 -14.45 6.02 25.86
CA LEU A 483 -14.12 6.33 27.26
C LEU A 483 -13.30 5.20 27.89
N CYS A 484 -13.77 3.95 27.77
CA CYS A 484 -13.02 2.77 28.19
C CYS A 484 -11.62 2.73 27.55
N THR A 485 -11.52 3.02 26.25
CA THR A 485 -10.27 2.97 25.48
C THR A 485 -9.29 4.07 25.92
N ARG A 486 -9.75 5.31 26.17
CA ARG A 486 -8.96 6.41 26.72
C ARG A 486 -8.42 6.09 28.12
N LEU A 487 -9.18 5.34 28.93
CA LEU A 487 -8.77 4.85 30.25
C LEU A 487 -7.86 3.61 30.21
N GLY A 488 -7.55 3.05 29.04
CA GLY A 488 -6.77 1.81 28.91
C GLY A 488 -7.53 0.54 29.35
N ILE A 489 -8.86 0.61 29.38
CA ILE A 489 -9.75 -0.47 29.79
C ILE A 489 -10.23 -1.24 28.54
N SER A 490 -9.87 -2.52 28.42
CA SER A 490 -10.37 -3.36 27.32
C SER A 490 -11.90 -3.52 27.42
N SER A 491 -12.57 -3.15 26.33
CA SER A 491 -14.02 -3.22 26.16
C SER A 491 -14.39 -3.98 24.87
N THR A 492 -15.65 -4.37 24.72
CA THR A 492 -16.17 -4.96 23.49
C THR A 492 -17.64 -4.59 23.32
N LYS A 493 -17.97 -3.87 22.24
CA LYS A 493 -19.36 -3.60 21.83
C LYS A 493 -19.95 -4.88 21.25
N ILE A 494 -21.06 -5.34 21.83
CA ILE A 494 -21.77 -6.56 21.42
C ILE A 494 -23.20 -6.18 21.09
N TYR A 495 -23.64 -6.55 19.89
CA TYR A 495 -25.02 -6.44 19.44
C TYR A 495 -25.71 -7.80 19.57
N ILE A 496 -26.95 -7.82 20.06
CA ILE A 496 -27.82 -8.99 20.18
C ILE A 496 -28.97 -8.81 19.19
N PRO A 497 -28.95 -9.47 18.01
CA PRO A 497 -30.01 -9.30 16.99
C PRO A 497 -31.40 -9.70 17.48
N GLN A 498 -31.50 -10.68 18.39
CA GLN A 498 -32.77 -11.25 18.85
C GLN A 498 -33.68 -10.26 19.58
N ASN A 499 -33.12 -9.21 20.19
CA ASN A 499 -33.86 -8.17 20.92
C ASN A 499 -33.37 -6.74 20.60
N ASN A 500 -32.63 -6.58 19.49
CA ASN A 500 -32.03 -5.32 19.05
C ASN A 500 -31.17 -4.60 20.13
N GLN A 501 -30.60 -5.34 21.08
CA GLN A 501 -29.92 -4.76 22.24
C GLN A 501 -28.42 -4.61 22.00
N ILE A 502 -27.87 -3.43 22.33
CA ILE A 502 -26.42 -3.21 22.42
C ILE A 502 -26.01 -3.32 23.90
N PHE A 503 -24.86 -3.95 24.16
CA PHE A 503 -24.17 -3.84 25.44
C PHE A 503 -22.65 -3.82 25.26
N ILE A 504 -21.94 -3.24 26.22
CA ILE A 504 -20.48 -3.20 26.22
C ILE A 504 -19.94 -4.05 27.35
N LEU A 505 -19.24 -5.11 26.98
CA LEU A 505 -18.54 -6.01 27.89
C LEU A 505 -17.19 -5.38 28.28
N VAL A 506 -17.00 -5.08 29.57
CA VAL A 506 -15.82 -4.40 30.10
C VAL A 506 -14.94 -5.37 30.89
N SER A 507 -13.62 -5.29 30.69
CA SER A 507 -12.63 -6.25 31.21
C SER A 507 -11.43 -5.56 31.86
N LEU A 508 -11.63 -5.04 33.08
CA LEU A 508 -10.65 -4.27 33.89
C LEU A 508 -9.27 -4.93 34.10
N LYS A 509 -9.12 -6.25 33.89
CA LYS A 509 -7.87 -7.01 34.12
C LYS A 509 -7.17 -7.50 32.84
N ARG A 510 -7.65 -7.17 31.64
CA ARG A 510 -7.04 -7.65 30.39
C ARG A 510 -5.95 -6.67 29.94
N ASP A 511 -4.68 -7.07 30.06
CA ASP A 511 -3.52 -6.30 29.58
C ASP A 511 -3.18 -6.60 28.11
N LYS A 512 -3.52 -7.80 27.63
CA LYS A 512 -3.23 -8.28 26.27
C LYS A 512 -4.28 -9.26 25.77
N HIS A 513 -4.50 -9.29 24.47
CA HIS A 513 -5.26 -10.34 23.79
C HIS A 513 -4.35 -11.53 23.50
N TYR A 514 -4.88 -12.76 23.52
CA TYR A 514 -4.18 -13.96 23.05
C TYR A 514 -4.84 -14.48 21.78
N ALA A 515 -4.06 -14.72 20.73
CA ALA A 515 -4.52 -15.32 19.47
C ALA A 515 -3.89 -16.72 19.32
N ARG A 516 -4.64 -17.76 19.69
CA ARG A 516 -4.15 -19.15 19.72
C ARG A 516 -3.87 -19.71 18.33
N LYS A 517 -4.78 -19.46 17.39
CA LYS A 517 -4.66 -19.78 15.96
C LYS A 517 -4.79 -18.50 15.16
N ILE A 518 -4.24 -18.53 13.96
CA ILE A 518 -4.37 -17.50 12.94
C ILE A 518 -5.10 -18.18 11.78
N LEU A 519 -6.20 -17.57 11.32
CA LEU A 519 -7.03 -18.13 10.27
C LEU A 519 -6.69 -17.44 8.94
N LYS A 520 -6.98 -18.13 7.84
CA LYS A 520 -6.86 -17.62 6.47
C LYS A 520 -8.27 -17.54 5.90
N GLU A 521 -8.67 -16.39 5.39
CA GLU A 521 -10.00 -16.12 4.83
C GLU A 521 -9.81 -15.44 3.46
N ASN A 522 -10.46 -15.95 2.40
CA ASN A 522 -10.46 -15.26 1.10
C ASN A 522 -11.31 -13.99 1.20
N TYR A 523 -10.78 -12.87 0.69
CA TYR A 523 -11.42 -11.57 0.74
C TYR A 523 -11.39 -10.89 -0.64
N TYR A 524 -12.52 -10.25 -0.97
CA TYR A 524 -12.72 -9.43 -2.16
C TYR A 524 -13.44 -8.16 -1.71
N GLY A 525 -12.81 -7.00 -1.88
CA GLY A 525 -13.32 -5.72 -1.38
C GLY A 525 -12.21 -4.67 -1.29
N LYS A 526 -12.50 -3.49 -0.73
CA LYS A 526 -11.44 -2.50 -0.45
C LYS A 526 -10.62 -2.88 0.76
N VAL A 527 -9.38 -2.42 0.75
CA VAL A 527 -8.47 -2.50 1.87
C VAL A 527 -7.84 -1.14 2.11
N TRP A 528 -7.59 -0.80 3.37
CA TRP A 528 -7.06 0.51 3.78
C TRP A 528 -6.09 0.42 4.97
N ASP A 529 -5.26 1.43 5.18
CA ASP A 529 -4.38 1.52 6.36
C ASP A 529 -3.96 2.98 6.62
N ILE A 530 -3.37 3.26 7.79
CA ILE A 530 -2.76 4.55 8.11
C ILE A 530 -1.31 4.42 8.58
N THR A 531 -0.45 5.34 8.13
CA THR A 531 0.88 5.51 8.74
C THR A 531 0.80 6.58 9.83
N ILE A 532 1.03 6.17 11.07
CA ILE A 532 1.17 7.05 12.24
C ILE A 532 2.58 6.98 12.84
N ASP A 533 3.03 8.04 13.50
CA ASP A 533 4.24 8.02 14.34
C ASP A 533 4.09 7.01 15.50
N GLY A 534 5.19 6.40 15.94
CA GLY A 534 5.21 5.27 16.89
C GLY A 534 5.00 3.88 16.26
N GLY A 535 4.45 3.81 15.05
CA GLY A 535 4.37 2.57 14.26
C GLY A 535 3.18 1.64 14.58
N ALA A 536 2.29 2.03 15.49
CA ALA A 536 1.11 1.28 15.87
C ALA A 536 -0.04 2.21 16.28
N PHE A 537 -1.28 1.77 16.12
CA PHE A 537 -2.48 2.53 16.47
C PHE A 537 -3.59 1.65 17.05
N VAL A 538 -4.53 2.30 17.73
CA VAL A 538 -5.74 1.67 18.26
C VAL A 538 -6.79 1.54 17.16
N ALA A 539 -7.24 0.30 16.95
CA ALA A 539 -8.28 -0.06 15.99
C ALA A 539 -9.40 -0.85 16.66
N ARG A 540 -10.53 -0.97 15.98
CA ARG A 540 -11.57 -1.95 16.29
C ARG A 540 -12.12 -2.60 15.03
N ARG A 541 -12.71 -3.77 15.19
CA ARG A 541 -13.47 -4.48 14.14
C ARG A 541 -14.53 -5.33 14.82
N ASN A 542 -15.76 -5.32 14.31
CA ASN A 542 -16.90 -6.02 14.94
C ASN A 542 -17.02 -5.69 16.45
N GLY A 543 -16.84 -4.42 16.82
CA GLY A 543 -16.93 -3.93 18.21
C GLY A 543 -15.79 -4.33 19.17
N LYS A 544 -14.80 -5.13 18.72
CA LYS A 544 -13.64 -5.58 19.52
C LYS A 544 -12.46 -4.65 19.30
N THR A 545 -11.96 -4.01 20.36
CA THR A 545 -10.78 -3.10 20.28
C THR A 545 -9.47 -3.87 20.38
N PHE A 546 -8.44 -3.42 19.67
CA PHE A 546 -7.08 -3.99 19.67
C PHE A 546 -6.06 -2.95 19.22
N ILE A 547 -4.78 -3.25 19.41
CA ILE A 547 -3.68 -2.47 18.81
C ILE A 547 -3.15 -3.22 17.58
N THR A 548 -3.00 -2.51 16.47
CA THR A 548 -2.37 -3.01 15.25
C THR A 548 -1.15 -2.18 14.87
N GLY A 549 -0.23 -2.74 14.08
CA GLY A 549 0.85 -1.95 13.49
C GLY A 549 0.37 -1.18 12.28
N ASN A 550 1.12 -0.14 11.90
CA ASN A 550 0.97 0.48 10.58
C ASN A 550 1.81 -0.24 9.51
N CYS A 551 1.48 0.03 8.26
CA CYS A 551 2.47 0.06 7.18
C CYS A 551 3.38 1.28 7.37
N THR A 552 4.63 1.06 7.78
CA THR A 552 5.68 2.08 7.82
C THR A 552 6.13 2.49 6.42
N GLU A 553 6.61 3.73 6.28
CA GLU A 553 7.51 4.14 5.19
C GLU A 553 8.93 3.52 5.33
N GLU A 554 8.99 2.20 5.56
CA GLU A 554 10.02 1.36 4.95
C GLU A 554 9.50 0.92 3.56
N GLN A 555 8.91 1.81 2.74
CA GLN A 555 8.29 1.40 1.47
C GLN A 555 9.31 0.65 0.61
N ILE A 556 10.53 1.18 0.45
CA ILE A 556 11.59 0.53 -0.32
C ILE A 556 11.88 -0.89 0.19
N GLU A 557 12.10 -1.10 1.48
CA GLU A 557 12.36 -2.45 2.02
C GLU A 557 11.12 -3.36 1.98
N GLY A 558 9.95 -2.75 2.17
CA GLY A 558 8.63 -3.36 2.07
C GLY A 558 8.40 -3.97 0.70
N GLU A 559 8.69 -3.20 -0.33
CA GLU A 559 8.64 -3.51 -1.76
C GLU A 559 9.71 -4.50 -2.18
N VAL A 560 10.99 -4.23 -1.85
CA VAL A 560 12.13 -5.10 -2.19
C VAL A 560 11.96 -6.50 -1.59
N LYS A 561 11.48 -6.65 -0.34
CA LYS A 561 11.12 -7.98 0.21
C LYS A 561 10.05 -8.67 -0.65
N LYS A 562 9.09 -7.94 -1.22
CA LYS A 562 7.97 -8.51 -1.97
C LYS A 562 8.35 -8.91 -3.38
N ILE A 563 9.23 -8.17 -4.06
CA ILE A 563 9.87 -8.69 -5.27
C ILE A 563 10.66 -9.95 -4.91
N SER A 564 11.47 -9.94 -3.85
CA SER A 564 12.22 -11.12 -3.41
C SER A 564 11.30 -12.33 -3.15
N ASN A 565 10.17 -12.15 -2.46
CA ASN A 565 9.14 -13.19 -2.28
C ASN A 565 8.56 -13.68 -3.62
N LEU A 566 8.31 -12.79 -4.57
CA LEU A 566 7.74 -13.09 -5.90
C LEU A 566 8.76 -13.85 -6.78
N THR A 567 10.02 -13.40 -6.80
CA THR A 567 11.17 -14.05 -7.42
C THR A 567 11.37 -15.46 -6.87
N GLU A 568 11.35 -15.61 -5.55
CA GLU A 568 11.46 -16.90 -4.86
C GLU A 568 10.33 -17.85 -5.25
N LYS A 569 9.08 -17.37 -5.30
CA LYS A 569 7.93 -18.16 -5.74
C LYS A 569 8.06 -18.63 -7.19
N ILE A 570 8.44 -17.72 -8.09
CA ILE A 570 8.57 -18.01 -9.52
C ILE A 570 9.72 -19.02 -9.74
N TYR A 571 10.92 -18.77 -9.21
CA TYR A 571 12.02 -19.74 -9.32
C TYR A 571 11.72 -21.09 -8.66
N GLY A 572 11.07 -21.08 -7.50
CA GLY A 572 10.63 -22.30 -6.81
C GLY A 572 9.66 -23.13 -7.64
N THR A 573 8.83 -22.50 -8.47
CA THR A 573 7.91 -23.19 -9.41
C THR A 573 8.68 -23.92 -10.52
N PHE A 574 9.81 -23.38 -10.97
CA PHE A 574 10.71 -24.03 -11.93
C PHE A 574 11.79 -24.91 -11.26
N GLY A 575 11.77 -25.08 -9.94
CA GLY A 575 12.79 -25.82 -9.19
C GLY A 575 14.20 -25.20 -9.19
N LEU A 576 14.32 -23.94 -9.64
CA LEU A 576 15.60 -23.26 -9.85
C LEU A 576 16.26 -22.88 -8.51
N LYS A 577 17.43 -23.47 -8.24
CA LYS A 577 18.31 -23.06 -7.14
C LYS A 577 19.00 -21.74 -7.51
N TYR A 578 19.23 -20.86 -6.55
CA TYR A 578 19.90 -19.57 -6.81
C TYR A 578 20.77 -19.10 -5.64
N ASN A 579 21.71 -18.22 -5.94
CA ASN A 579 22.46 -17.41 -4.98
C ASN A 579 22.03 -15.94 -5.11
N ILE A 580 22.30 -15.12 -4.08
CA ILE A 580 22.06 -13.66 -4.13
C ILE A 580 23.37 -12.90 -3.98
N GLU A 581 23.55 -11.85 -4.80
CA GLU A 581 24.60 -10.85 -4.63
C GLU A 581 24.00 -9.46 -4.40
N LEU A 582 24.64 -8.64 -3.55
CA LEU A 582 24.29 -7.24 -3.28
C LEU A 582 25.38 -6.35 -3.88
N SER A 583 25.07 -5.63 -4.95
CA SER A 583 26.02 -4.73 -5.60
C SER A 583 25.89 -3.30 -5.08
N THR A 584 26.97 -2.78 -4.49
CA THR A 584 27.03 -1.43 -3.89
C THR A 584 27.71 -0.42 -4.82
N ARG A 585 27.74 0.86 -4.42
CA ARG A 585 28.11 2.00 -5.27
C ARG A 585 29.41 1.85 -6.08
N PRO A 586 29.41 2.14 -7.39
CA PRO A 586 30.62 2.33 -8.19
C PRO A 586 31.28 3.67 -7.87
N GLU A 587 32.53 3.84 -8.32
CA GLU A 587 33.23 5.14 -8.26
C GLU A 587 32.51 6.21 -9.07
N LYS A 588 32.17 5.90 -10.33
CA LYS A 588 31.46 6.78 -11.26
C LYS A 588 29.95 6.60 -11.08
N ARG A 589 29.33 7.49 -10.31
CA ARG A 589 27.91 7.44 -9.95
C ARG A 589 27.23 8.81 -9.96
N ILE A 590 25.90 8.80 -9.99
CA ILE A 590 25.01 9.96 -9.87
C ILE A 590 24.31 9.90 -8.50
N GLY A 591 24.01 11.06 -7.92
CA GLY A 591 23.32 11.18 -6.63
C GLY A 591 24.27 11.22 -5.44
N THR A 592 23.83 11.87 -4.36
CA THR A 592 24.65 12.13 -3.16
C THR A 592 24.89 10.87 -2.34
N ASP A 593 25.99 10.83 -1.58
CA ASP A 593 26.33 9.72 -0.69
C ASP A 593 25.20 9.39 0.28
N LYS A 594 24.59 10.39 0.93
CA LYS A 594 23.40 10.22 1.79
C LYS A 594 22.22 9.51 1.11
N THR A 595 22.07 9.66 -0.22
CA THR A 595 21.05 8.97 -1.01
C THR A 595 21.45 7.51 -1.25
N TRP A 596 22.72 7.28 -1.57
CA TRP A 596 23.32 5.96 -1.72
C TRP A 596 23.35 5.15 -0.41
N ASP A 597 23.68 5.77 0.72
CA ASP A 597 23.67 5.18 2.06
C ASP A 597 22.26 4.64 2.38
N LYS A 598 21.23 5.44 2.09
CA LYS A 598 19.82 5.06 2.26
C LYS A 598 19.42 3.92 1.33
N ALA A 599 19.88 3.93 0.08
CA ALA A 599 19.58 2.91 -0.91
C ALA A 599 20.23 1.55 -0.58
N GLU A 600 21.52 1.56 -0.23
CA GLU A 600 22.30 0.37 0.13
C GLU A 600 21.78 -0.23 1.44
N SER A 601 21.55 0.61 2.46
CA SER A 601 20.97 0.16 3.73
C SER A 601 19.61 -0.50 3.53
N ALA A 602 18.74 0.06 2.68
CA ALA A 602 17.42 -0.54 2.41
C ALA A 602 17.51 -1.94 1.80
N LEU A 603 18.41 -2.15 0.82
CA LEU A 603 18.61 -3.47 0.21
C LEU A 603 19.27 -4.46 1.17
N GLU A 604 20.32 -4.03 1.87
CA GLU A 604 21.05 -4.88 2.81
C GLU A 604 20.17 -5.27 4.02
N ASN A 605 19.35 -4.35 4.53
CA ASN A 605 18.40 -4.61 5.60
C ASN A 605 17.38 -5.68 5.18
N VAL A 606 16.86 -5.68 3.96
CA VAL A 606 15.95 -6.74 3.49
C VAL A 606 16.63 -8.11 3.53
N LEU A 607 17.85 -8.22 2.99
CA LEU A 607 18.58 -9.49 2.95
C LEU A 607 18.92 -9.99 4.36
N LYS A 608 19.36 -9.09 5.25
CA LYS A 608 19.59 -9.36 6.68
C LYS A 608 18.29 -9.78 7.41
N LYS A 609 17.19 -9.05 7.22
CA LYS A 609 15.86 -9.34 7.80
C LYS A 609 15.32 -10.71 7.34
N LYS A 610 15.48 -11.06 6.06
CA LYS A 610 15.12 -12.39 5.51
C LYS A 610 16.10 -13.52 5.88
N LYS A 611 17.26 -13.20 6.47
CA LYS A 611 18.35 -14.15 6.80
C LYS A 611 18.89 -14.94 5.60
N ILE A 612 18.77 -14.40 4.39
CA ILE A 612 19.33 -15.04 3.18
C ILE A 612 20.84 -14.88 3.21
N LYS A 613 21.60 -15.91 2.81
CA LYS A 613 23.05 -15.78 2.56
C LYS A 613 23.24 -15.02 1.25
N PHE A 614 23.90 -13.86 1.31
CA PHE A 614 24.26 -13.07 0.15
C PHE A 614 25.75 -12.72 0.18
N LYS A 615 26.31 -12.42 -1.00
CA LYS A 615 27.67 -11.88 -1.17
C LYS A 615 27.58 -10.39 -1.50
N THR A 616 28.39 -9.55 -0.87
CA THR A 616 28.44 -8.11 -1.19
C THR A 616 29.52 -7.85 -2.24
N ASN A 617 29.13 -7.33 -3.40
CA ASN A 617 30.04 -6.89 -4.45
C ASN A 617 30.22 -5.37 -4.35
N LYS A 618 31.38 -4.93 -3.87
CA LYS A 618 31.72 -3.51 -3.83
C LYS A 618 32.08 -3.01 -5.24
N GLY A 619 31.35 -2.01 -5.73
CA GLY A 619 31.61 -1.39 -7.03
C GLY A 619 30.67 -1.82 -8.17
N ASP A 620 30.00 -2.96 -8.05
CA ASP A 620 29.19 -3.55 -9.15
C ASP A 620 27.77 -2.93 -9.29
N GLY A 621 27.42 -1.93 -8.48
CA GLY A 621 26.14 -1.22 -8.56
C GLY A 621 25.98 -0.46 -9.88
N ALA A 622 24.73 -0.25 -10.32
CA ALA A 622 24.52 0.62 -11.47
C ALA A 622 24.87 2.06 -11.11
N PHE A 623 25.30 2.88 -12.07
CA PHE A 623 25.72 4.27 -11.82
C PHE A 623 24.63 5.18 -11.19
N TYR A 624 23.37 4.73 -11.12
CA TYR A 624 22.22 5.42 -10.56
C TYR A 624 21.64 4.79 -9.27
N GLY A 625 22.21 3.67 -8.78
CA GLY A 625 21.83 3.08 -7.49
C GLY A 625 22.33 1.64 -7.27
N PRO A 626 22.16 1.10 -6.05
CA PRO A 626 22.55 -0.27 -5.72
C PRO A 626 21.49 -1.30 -6.14
N LYS A 627 21.90 -2.57 -6.22
CA LYS A 627 21.00 -3.68 -6.65
C LYS A 627 21.22 -4.99 -5.91
N ILE A 628 20.15 -5.77 -5.80
CA ILE A 628 20.15 -7.19 -5.45
C ILE A 628 20.05 -7.98 -6.75
N ASP A 629 21.00 -8.88 -7.00
CA ASP A 629 21.01 -9.75 -8.17
C ASP A 629 20.80 -11.22 -7.78
N PHE A 630 19.99 -11.92 -8.57
CA PHE A 630 19.65 -13.32 -8.36
C PHE A 630 20.33 -14.18 -9.43
N HIS A 631 21.24 -15.04 -8.96
CA HIS A 631 22.07 -15.90 -9.79
C HIS A 631 21.54 -17.33 -9.73
N ILE A 632 20.65 -17.69 -10.67
CA ILE A 632 20.09 -19.05 -10.76
C ILE A 632 21.15 -20.05 -11.20
N LYS A 633 20.95 -21.33 -10.88
CA LYS A 633 21.76 -22.46 -11.35
C LYS A 633 20.90 -23.41 -12.17
N ASP A 634 21.40 -23.77 -13.35
CA ASP A 634 20.77 -24.76 -14.20
C ASP A 634 21.13 -26.21 -13.81
N SER A 635 20.57 -27.17 -14.55
CA SER A 635 20.81 -28.61 -14.38
C SER A 635 22.27 -29.04 -14.58
N LEU A 636 23.10 -28.20 -15.22
CA LEU A 636 24.53 -28.40 -15.43
C LEU A 636 25.39 -27.64 -14.39
N ASN A 637 24.75 -27.06 -13.36
CA ASN A 637 25.33 -26.19 -12.34
C ASN A 637 25.98 -24.89 -12.87
N ARG A 638 25.74 -24.51 -14.14
CA ARG A 638 26.16 -23.19 -14.66
C ARG A 638 25.31 -22.12 -13.98
N THR A 639 25.93 -20.97 -13.73
CA THR A 639 25.32 -19.89 -12.92
C THR A 639 24.95 -18.70 -13.80
N TRP A 640 23.69 -18.26 -13.73
CA TRP A 640 23.10 -17.23 -14.58
C TRP A 640 22.43 -16.15 -13.73
N GLN A 641 22.95 -14.91 -13.75
CA GLN A 641 22.20 -13.74 -13.26
C GLN A 641 20.92 -13.61 -14.11
N CYS A 642 19.74 -13.53 -13.50
CA CYS A 642 18.46 -13.38 -14.23
C CYS A 642 17.62 -12.24 -13.66
N GLY A 643 17.00 -12.46 -12.50
CA GLY A 643 16.27 -11.43 -11.78
C GLY A 643 17.18 -10.43 -11.08
N THR A 644 16.74 -9.18 -11.03
CA THR A 644 17.44 -8.04 -10.41
C THR A 644 16.41 -7.16 -9.70
N ILE A 645 16.80 -6.56 -8.57
CA ILE A 645 16.05 -5.50 -7.87
C ILE A 645 16.98 -4.30 -7.70
N GLN A 646 16.67 -3.17 -8.33
CA GLN A 646 17.54 -2.01 -8.50
C GLN A 646 16.81 -0.75 -8.02
N VAL A 647 17.29 -0.11 -6.95
CA VAL A 647 16.70 1.14 -6.46
C VAL A 647 17.28 2.31 -7.25
N ASP A 648 16.46 3.31 -7.57
CA ASP A 648 16.84 4.48 -8.36
C ASP A 648 16.19 5.76 -7.79
N PHE A 649 17.07 6.72 -7.47
CA PHE A 649 16.72 8.06 -7.02
C PHE A 649 17.05 9.14 -8.07
N SER A 650 17.79 8.79 -9.13
CA SER A 650 18.25 9.72 -10.16
C SER A 650 17.26 9.91 -11.29
N MET A 651 16.60 8.85 -11.81
CA MET A 651 15.55 9.04 -12.83
C MET A 651 14.36 9.87 -12.30
N PRO A 652 13.88 9.72 -11.05
CA PRO A 652 12.88 10.63 -10.46
C PRO A 652 13.29 12.11 -10.42
N GLU A 653 14.58 12.40 -10.28
CA GLU A 653 15.10 13.76 -10.28
C GLU A 653 15.23 14.31 -11.71
N ARG A 654 15.85 13.52 -12.60
CA ARG A 654 16.11 13.88 -14.00
C ARG A 654 14.85 14.16 -14.82
N PHE A 655 13.77 13.44 -14.55
CA PHE A 655 12.48 13.66 -15.21
C PHE A 655 11.57 14.66 -14.49
N ASP A 656 12.03 15.26 -13.39
CA ASP A 656 11.22 15.96 -12.38
C ASP A 656 9.88 15.26 -12.12
N LEU A 657 9.99 14.11 -11.46
CA LEU A 657 8.83 13.37 -10.97
C LEU A 657 8.46 13.90 -9.60
N THR A 658 7.19 14.24 -9.45
CA THR A 658 6.62 14.74 -8.22
C THR A 658 5.27 14.09 -7.95
N TYR A 659 4.99 13.88 -6.67
CA TYR A 659 3.67 13.56 -6.14
C TYR A 659 3.32 14.53 -5.01
N GLU A 660 2.03 14.71 -4.76
CA GLU A 660 1.53 15.66 -3.77
C GLU A 660 1.27 14.97 -2.43
N LYS A 661 1.84 15.54 -1.37
CA LYS A 661 1.69 15.15 0.04
C LYS A 661 1.81 16.42 0.88
N ASP A 662 0.95 16.60 1.89
CA ASP A 662 1.00 17.73 2.83
C ASP A 662 1.12 19.11 2.13
N ASP A 663 0.31 19.29 1.07
CA ASP A 663 0.25 20.43 0.14
C ASP A 663 1.60 20.83 -0.49
N LYS A 664 2.52 19.87 -0.59
CA LYS A 664 3.87 20.02 -1.15
C LYS A 664 4.15 18.96 -2.20
N LYS A 665 5.08 19.27 -3.11
CA LYS A 665 5.61 18.32 -4.10
C LYS A 665 6.77 17.53 -3.51
N HIS A 666 6.60 16.22 -3.42
CA HIS A 666 7.61 15.26 -2.99
C HIS A 666 8.05 14.41 -4.18
N ARG A 667 9.32 13.98 -4.19
CA ARG A 667 9.88 13.16 -5.28
C ARG A 667 9.72 11.67 -4.98
N PRO A 668 9.19 10.84 -5.89
CA PRO A 668 9.08 9.40 -5.70
C PRO A 668 10.46 8.74 -5.78
N VAL A 669 10.53 7.46 -5.39
CA VAL A 669 11.68 6.58 -5.63
C VAL A 669 11.23 5.52 -6.62
N ILE A 670 12.04 5.23 -7.64
CA ILE A 670 11.79 4.12 -8.55
C ILE A 670 12.55 2.90 -8.02
N ILE A 671 11.92 1.73 -8.12
CA ILE A 671 12.56 0.44 -7.90
C ILE A 671 12.38 -0.29 -9.22
N HIS A 672 13.41 -0.29 -10.07
CA HIS A 672 13.41 -1.12 -11.27
C HIS A 672 13.59 -2.57 -10.83
N ARG A 673 12.86 -3.50 -11.42
CA ARG A 673 13.13 -4.92 -11.22
C ARG A 673 12.97 -5.73 -12.50
N THR A 674 13.31 -7.01 -12.40
CA THR A 674 12.94 -8.07 -13.35
C THR A 674 13.07 -9.42 -12.66
N ILE A 675 12.31 -10.44 -13.10
CA ILE A 675 12.40 -11.80 -12.53
C ILE A 675 12.95 -12.80 -13.55
N TYR A 676 12.46 -12.77 -14.79
CA TYR A 676 13.05 -13.59 -15.87
C TYR A 676 14.33 -12.95 -16.47
N GLY A 677 14.54 -11.64 -16.27
CA GLY A 677 15.61 -10.89 -16.91
C GLY A 677 15.22 -10.54 -18.35
N SER A 678 15.69 -11.37 -19.29
CA SER A 678 15.20 -11.41 -20.67
C SER A 678 14.38 -12.70 -20.81
N LEU A 679 13.10 -12.58 -21.20
CA LEU A 679 12.22 -13.74 -21.38
C LEU A 679 12.79 -14.73 -22.42
N GLU A 680 13.35 -14.21 -23.51
CA GLU A 680 14.08 -14.96 -24.52
C GLU A 680 15.19 -15.79 -23.88
N ARG A 681 16.04 -15.16 -23.07
CA ARG A 681 17.16 -15.81 -22.37
C ARG A 681 16.67 -16.81 -21.32
N PHE A 682 15.57 -16.54 -20.63
CA PHE A 682 14.98 -17.46 -19.65
C PHE A 682 14.42 -18.73 -20.31
N ILE A 683 13.91 -18.66 -21.55
CA ILE A 683 13.49 -19.83 -22.35
C ILE A 683 14.71 -20.65 -22.83
N GLY A 684 15.91 -20.06 -22.88
CA GLY A 684 17.13 -20.74 -23.29
C GLY A 684 17.88 -21.49 -22.19
N ILE A 685 17.57 -21.24 -20.91
CA ILE A 685 18.28 -21.78 -19.72
C ILE A 685 17.63 -23.08 -19.23
#